data_AF-A0AAU9EJT4-F1
#
_entry.id   AF-A0AAU9EJT4-F1
#
_cell.length_a   1.000
_cell.length_b   1.000
_cell.length_c   1.000
_cell.angle_alpha   90.00
_cell.angle_beta   90.00
_cell.angle_gamma   90.00
#
_symmetry.space_group_name_H-M   'P 1'
#
loop_
_entity.id
_entity.type
_entity.pdbx_description
1 polymer ?
#
loop_
_entity_poly.entity_id
_entity_poly.type
_entity_poly.pdbx_seq_one_letter_code
_entity_poly.pdbx_strand_id
1 'polypeptide(L)'
;MPAPKSTRYIWLQMLLGLAAGVMAALLLHAFWQMFGLPERPGPVAWGDLVRPAGLQLFVSLALPAAAVLPTLVLGLLAYLLSGADPEALEECRRAQRLDAYTYLLLAAGVVLVLVYNVLGNGTLALGLIYLGLAAAKTAILLRLVWRAFLAPTPEGERPLGRKGLAAVLLSALVVFSLPAPWLAQTFSASSGESAYLVQAHAVAAGQPLSLEPNAPGPEHRGFYWNSEAPEDPDRPGGSLIPLFALIISPAYAVGGRLAVLLQQAVFMALSAAVLLSWLRAVGVRAGPAAVATVLGLGAAPVFIAGGMALPEAPAILLALCALRLLTWARTSPWSALPLLTVACLLLLGLDLRYFALAGGLLLMGLFELLRRPLGPWAAGALASAPALVLAATLFGPWESWPPILGPAVQENLGWWQQALYWWTPLAAFSGGLFLDQAYGLLPAAPILLVALGGLPLSLRRRPAPSLQYLLPAGLHLAAMCFTGWYRWHGGSAPPGLLAVVLLPPAALLLAPVLEALSRPWWRLAWWLPAALGLAYTWLLTLLPWLRLALPGAPNPLILSLGGRLGLNLTRSLPSGFGTLPEILPTTCLALSLAVFYAVCTWRLPAPAAAAIPVKANEVLLLLLLLGLAAWGLVLGAAPLP
;
A
#
# COMPACT_ATOMS: atom_id res chain seq x y z
N MET A 1 -21.46 -33.07 -22.81
CA MET A 1 -20.46 -33.68 -21.90
C MET A 1 -20.88 -33.38 -20.46
N PRO A 2 -21.08 -34.37 -19.58
CA PRO A 2 -21.47 -34.12 -18.20
C PRO A 2 -20.38 -33.31 -17.49
N ALA A 3 -20.77 -32.27 -16.75
CA ALA A 3 -19.84 -31.49 -15.94
C ALA A 3 -19.10 -32.44 -14.98
N PRO A 4 -17.76 -32.35 -14.87
CA PRO A 4 -16.99 -33.23 -14.01
C PRO A 4 -17.52 -33.14 -12.57
N LYS A 5 -17.63 -34.28 -11.87
CA LYS A 5 -18.18 -34.38 -10.50
C LYS A 5 -17.56 -33.36 -9.51
N SER A 6 -16.37 -32.82 -9.80
CA SER A 6 -15.66 -31.82 -9.00
C SER A 6 -16.35 -30.46 -8.90
N THR A 7 -17.09 -30.01 -9.93
CA THR A 7 -17.73 -28.67 -9.88
C THR A 7 -18.89 -28.61 -8.90
N ARG A 8 -19.62 -29.71 -8.70
CA ARG A 8 -20.75 -29.76 -7.75
C ARG A 8 -20.31 -29.52 -6.30
N TYR A 9 -19.15 -30.04 -5.91
CA TYR A 9 -18.64 -29.87 -4.55
C TYR A 9 -18.26 -28.41 -4.26
N ILE A 10 -17.68 -27.70 -5.24
CA ILE A 10 -17.32 -26.28 -5.11
C ILE A 10 -18.57 -25.43 -4.83
N TRP A 11 -19.64 -25.64 -5.61
CA TRP A 11 -20.90 -24.92 -5.42
C TRP A 11 -21.55 -25.23 -4.08
N LEU A 12 -21.55 -26.49 -3.65
CA LEU A 12 -22.07 -26.88 -2.35
C LEU A 12 -21.33 -26.16 -1.21
N GLN A 13 -19.99 -26.10 -1.27
CA GLN A 13 -19.20 -25.40 -0.26
C GLN A 13 -19.48 -23.88 -0.25
N MET A 14 -19.65 -23.26 -1.43
CA MET A 14 -20.02 -21.84 -1.52
C MET A 14 -21.40 -21.58 -0.90
N LEU A 15 -22.38 -22.44 -1.17
CA LEU A 15 -23.72 -22.34 -0.59
C LEU A 15 -23.70 -22.54 0.93
N LEU A 16 -22.95 -23.52 1.43
CA LEU A 16 -22.78 -23.75 2.86
C LEU A 16 -22.09 -22.58 3.56
N GLY A 17 -21.04 -22.03 2.94
CA GLY A 17 -20.35 -20.84 3.46
C GLY A 17 -21.27 -19.62 3.52
N LEU A 18 -22.07 -19.38 2.47
CA LEU A 18 -23.05 -18.31 2.44
C LEU A 18 -24.15 -18.50 3.49
N ALA A 19 -24.69 -19.71 3.61
CA ALA A 19 -25.68 -20.02 4.65
C ALA A 19 -25.10 -19.82 6.06
N ALA A 20 -23.86 -20.28 6.31
CA ALA A 20 -23.18 -20.06 7.57
C ALA A 20 -22.95 -18.56 7.87
N GLY A 21 -22.58 -17.78 6.86
CA GLY A 21 -22.43 -16.32 6.99
C GLY A 21 -23.74 -15.62 7.31
N VAL A 22 -24.84 -15.97 6.61
CA VAL A 22 -26.18 -15.40 6.89
C VAL A 22 -26.65 -15.78 8.29
N MET A 23 -26.50 -17.03 8.69
CA MET A 23 -26.85 -17.48 10.05
C MET A 23 -26.01 -16.76 11.11
N ALA A 24 -24.70 -16.60 10.89
CA ALA A 24 -23.84 -15.85 11.79
C ALA A 24 -24.26 -14.38 11.89
N ALA A 25 -24.63 -13.75 10.77
CA ALA A 25 -25.12 -12.38 10.73
C ALA A 25 -26.39 -12.19 11.59
N LEU A 26 -27.37 -13.09 11.41
CA LEU A 26 -28.62 -13.07 12.17
C LEU A 26 -28.37 -13.31 13.67
N LEU A 27 -27.52 -14.27 14.02
CA LEU A 27 -27.16 -14.56 15.42
C LEU A 27 -26.42 -13.40 16.08
N LEU A 28 -25.41 -12.83 15.41
CA LEU A 28 -24.67 -11.68 15.91
C LEU A 28 -25.59 -10.48 16.10
N HIS A 29 -26.49 -10.22 15.14
CA HIS A 29 -27.48 -9.16 15.25
C HIS A 29 -28.44 -9.37 16.45
N ALA A 30 -29.00 -10.58 16.56
CA ALA A 30 -29.93 -10.93 17.63
C ALA A 30 -29.28 -10.86 19.02
N PHE A 31 -28.06 -11.40 19.17
CA PHE A 31 -27.33 -11.31 20.44
C PHE A 31 -26.94 -9.88 20.78
N TRP A 32 -26.49 -9.09 19.81
CA TRP A 32 -26.19 -7.68 20.04
C TRP A 32 -27.38 -6.92 20.62
N GLN A 33 -28.58 -7.15 20.08
CA GLN A 33 -29.84 -6.58 20.59
C GLN A 33 -30.23 -7.15 21.95
N MET A 34 -30.17 -8.48 22.11
CA MET A 34 -30.56 -9.18 23.35
C MET A 34 -29.73 -8.73 24.55
N PHE A 35 -28.43 -8.52 24.37
CA PHE A 35 -27.54 -8.04 25.43
C PHE A 35 -27.50 -6.51 25.56
N GLY A 36 -28.26 -5.78 24.73
CA GLY A 36 -28.31 -4.31 24.76
C GLY A 36 -26.94 -3.67 24.57
N LEU A 37 -26.08 -4.26 23.71
CA LEU A 37 -24.72 -3.76 23.51
C LEU A 37 -24.75 -2.38 22.84
N PRO A 38 -23.87 -1.46 23.28
CA PRO A 38 -23.95 -0.07 22.84
C PRO A 38 -23.47 0.08 21.39
N GLU A 39 -24.14 0.93 20.63
CA GLU A 39 -23.68 1.37 19.29
C GLU A 39 -22.38 2.18 19.34
N ARG A 40 -22.12 2.78 20.51
CA ARG A 40 -20.90 3.52 20.82
C ARG A 40 -19.99 2.64 21.66
N PRO A 41 -18.72 2.47 21.29
CA PRO A 41 -17.76 1.90 22.21
C PRO A 41 -17.70 2.75 23.48
N GLY A 42 -17.51 2.09 24.63
CA GLY A 42 -17.42 2.77 25.92
C GLY A 42 -16.24 3.74 26.00
N PRO A 43 -16.19 4.62 27.02
CA PRO A 43 -15.19 5.69 27.19
C PRO A 43 -13.76 5.19 27.49
N VAL A 44 -13.48 3.92 27.22
CA VAL A 44 -12.12 3.37 27.25
C VAL A 44 -11.32 4.04 26.12
N ALA A 45 -9.99 4.07 26.19
CA ALA A 45 -9.04 4.82 25.33
C ALA A 45 -9.19 4.71 23.77
N TRP A 46 -10.19 4.00 23.29
CA TRP A 46 -10.50 3.71 21.89
C TRP A 46 -11.89 4.24 21.48
N GLY A 47 -12.74 4.57 22.45
CA GLY A 47 -14.13 4.94 22.26
C GLY A 47 -14.31 6.15 21.35
N ASP A 48 -13.46 7.16 21.54
CA ASP A 48 -13.55 8.43 20.82
C ASP A 48 -13.04 8.35 19.37
N LEU A 49 -12.25 7.33 19.05
CA LEU A 49 -11.68 7.13 17.72
C LEU A 49 -12.61 6.36 16.78
N VAL A 50 -13.45 5.50 17.34
CA VAL A 50 -14.38 4.66 16.59
C VAL A 50 -15.62 5.48 16.26
N ARG A 51 -16.20 5.21 15.09
CA ARG A 51 -17.43 5.86 14.66
C ARG A 51 -18.52 5.68 15.72
N PRO A 52 -19.20 6.76 16.15
CA PRO A 52 -20.18 6.73 17.25
C PRO A 52 -21.49 6.01 16.92
N ALA A 53 -21.59 5.36 15.76
CA ALA A 53 -22.74 4.57 15.33
C ALA A 53 -22.30 3.50 14.32
N GLY A 54 -23.12 2.45 14.18
CA GLY A 54 -22.94 1.43 13.14
C GLY A 54 -22.07 0.25 13.57
N LEU A 55 -21.71 0.15 14.86
CA LEU A 55 -20.93 -0.97 15.37
C LEU A 55 -21.74 -2.27 15.27
N GLN A 56 -23.04 -2.22 15.53
CA GLN A 56 -23.92 -3.38 15.33
C GLN A 56 -23.91 -3.84 13.88
N LEU A 57 -24.03 -2.91 12.93
CA LEU A 57 -24.04 -3.21 11.51
C LEU A 57 -22.70 -3.78 11.05
N PHE A 58 -21.58 -3.24 11.55
CA PHE A 58 -20.25 -3.80 11.32
C PHE A 58 -20.15 -5.25 11.82
N VAL A 59 -20.54 -5.52 13.06
CA VAL A 59 -20.46 -6.86 13.66
C VAL A 59 -21.38 -7.85 12.93
N SER A 60 -22.61 -7.44 12.62
CA SER A 60 -23.60 -8.31 11.98
C SER A 60 -23.38 -8.52 10.49
N LEU A 61 -22.75 -7.59 9.76
CA LEU A 61 -22.56 -7.70 8.30
C LEU A 61 -21.10 -7.86 7.89
N ALA A 62 -20.20 -6.99 8.37
CA ALA A 62 -18.81 -6.98 7.89
C ALA A 62 -18.07 -8.25 8.32
N LEU A 63 -18.22 -8.68 9.58
CA LEU A 63 -17.54 -9.88 10.09
C LEU A 63 -17.98 -11.16 9.32
N PRO A 64 -19.27 -11.44 9.11
CA PRO A 64 -19.69 -12.53 8.23
C PRO A 64 -19.25 -12.36 6.77
N ALA A 65 -19.32 -11.14 6.22
CA ALA A 65 -18.85 -10.89 4.85
C ALA A 65 -17.35 -11.19 4.69
N ALA A 66 -16.54 -10.87 5.70
CA ALA A 66 -15.11 -11.19 5.71
C ALA A 66 -14.82 -12.70 5.74
N ALA A 67 -15.75 -13.51 6.26
CA ALA A 67 -15.67 -14.96 6.18
C ALA A 67 -16.11 -15.50 4.80
N VAL A 68 -17.17 -14.96 4.22
CA VAL A 68 -17.82 -15.50 3.00
C VAL A 68 -17.13 -15.04 1.71
N LEU A 69 -16.78 -13.76 1.59
CA LEU A 69 -16.22 -13.19 0.36
C LEU A 69 -14.95 -13.93 -0.11
N PRO A 70 -13.97 -14.26 0.76
CA PRO A 70 -12.82 -15.06 0.34
C PRO A 70 -13.18 -16.48 -0.10
N THR A 71 -14.22 -17.08 0.50
CA THR A 71 -14.74 -18.40 0.09
C THR A 71 -15.34 -18.33 -1.32
N LEU A 72 -16.03 -17.25 -1.68
CA LEU A 72 -16.52 -17.04 -3.04
C LEU A 72 -15.38 -16.92 -4.04
N VAL A 73 -14.35 -16.14 -3.71
CA VAL A 73 -13.15 -16.02 -4.54
C VAL A 73 -12.41 -17.35 -4.66
N LEU A 74 -12.30 -18.12 -3.58
CA LEU A 74 -11.74 -19.47 -3.61
C LEU A 74 -12.52 -20.38 -4.57
N GLY A 75 -13.85 -20.28 -4.61
CA GLY A 75 -14.68 -20.98 -5.58
C GLY A 75 -14.41 -20.57 -7.03
N LEU A 76 -14.23 -19.27 -7.30
CA LEU A 76 -13.84 -18.76 -8.61
C LEU A 76 -12.44 -19.23 -9.01
N LEU A 77 -11.47 -19.25 -8.10
CA LEU A 77 -10.13 -19.79 -8.34
C LEU A 77 -10.19 -21.28 -8.66
N ALA A 78 -11.00 -22.04 -7.94
CA ALA A 78 -11.24 -23.46 -8.22
C ALA A 78 -11.83 -23.67 -9.62
N TYR A 79 -12.75 -22.79 -10.04
CA TYR A 79 -13.29 -22.80 -11.40
C TYR A 79 -12.23 -22.47 -12.45
N LEU A 80 -11.36 -21.48 -12.23
CA LEU A 80 -10.25 -21.16 -13.12
C LEU A 80 -9.28 -22.34 -13.31
N LEU A 81 -9.15 -23.19 -12.28
CA LEU A 81 -8.37 -24.43 -12.27
C LEU A 81 -9.09 -25.64 -12.88
N SER A 82 -10.30 -25.48 -13.41
CA SER A 82 -10.95 -26.56 -14.17
C SER A 82 -10.08 -26.95 -15.38
N GLY A 83 -9.59 -28.20 -15.38
CA GLY A 83 -8.64 -28.72 -16.39
C GLY A 83 -7.16 -28.52 -16.06
N ALA A 84 -6.81 -28.04 -14.86
CA ALA A 84 -5.42 -28.01 -14.39
C ALA A 84 -4.95 -29.38 -13.90
N ASP A 85 -3.63 -29.50 -13.67
CA ASP A 85 -2.98 -30.72 -13.18
C ASP A 85 -3.60 -31.21 -11.85
N PRO A 86 -3.59 -32.54 -11.57
CA PRO A 86 -4.13 -33.11 -10.33
C PRO A 86 -3.56 -32.48 -9.06
N GLU A 87 -2.29 -32.06 -9.08
CA GLU A 87 -1.63 -31.40 -7.94
C GLU A 87 -2.27 -30.04 -7.61
N ALA A 88 -2.61 -29.24 -8.62
CA ALA A 88 -3.28 -27.94 -8.42
C ALA A 88 -4.69 -28.12 -7.86
N LEU A 89 -5.39 -29.18 -8.27
CA LEU A 89 -6.71 -29.54 -7.72
C LEU A 89 -6.61 -29.99 -6.25
N GLU A 90 -5.56 -30.71 -5.87
CA GLU A 90 -5.36 -31.11 -4.49
C GLU A 90 -5.00 -29.93 -3.58
N GLU A 91 -4.17 -28.99 -4.04
CA GLU A 91 -3.92 -27.73 -3.31
C GLU A 91 -5.21 -26.89 -3.17
N CYS A 92 -6.10 -26.91 -4.17
CA CYS A 92 -7.41 -26.28 -4.06
C CYS A 92 -8.28 -26.93 -2.98
N ARG A 93 -8.37 -28.27 -2.93
CA ARG A 93 -9.09 -29.00 -1.87
C ARG A 93 -8.50 -28.75 -0.49
N ARG A 94 -7.17 -28.61 -0.41
CA ARG A 94 -6.48 -28.27 0.84
C ARG A 94 -6.83 -26.86 1.29
N ALA A 95 -6.83 -25.90 0.38
CA ALA A 95 -7.25 -24.53 0.65
C ALA A 95 -8.71 -24.48 1.13
N GLN A 96 -9.62 -25.24 0.49
CA GLN A 96 -11.02 -25.39 0.91
C GLN A 96 -11.18 -25.97 2.32
N ARG A 97 -10.38 -26.97 2.69
CA ARG A 97 -10.37 -27.53 4.06
C ARG A 97 -9.89 -26.49 5.08
N LEU A 98 -8.82 -25.77 4.77
CA LEU A 98 -8.33 -24.69 5.62
C LEU A 98 -9.36 -23.56 5.76
N ASP A 99 -10.03 -23.22 4.67
CA ASP A 99 -11.09 -22.21 4.63
C ASP A 99 -12.27 -22.61 5.54
N ALA A 100 -12.67 -23.88 5.56
CA ALA A 100 -13.70 -24.37 6.46
C ALA A 100 -13.33 -24.16 7.94
N TYR A 101 -12.07 -24.37 8.33
CA TYR A 101 -11.63 -24.12 9.72
C TYR A 101 -11.70 -22.64 10.10
N THR A 102 -11.58 -21.71 9.16
CA THR A 102 -11.71 -20.27 9.48
C THR A 102 -13.12 -19.88 9.94
N TYR A 103 -14.15 -20.67 9.65
CA TYR A 103 -15.50 -20.44 10.17
C TYR A 103 -15.59 -20.63 11.70
N LEU A 104 -14.62 -21.32 12.33
CA LEU A 104 -14.51 -21.38 13.80
C LEU A 104 -14.24 -19.99 14.40
N LEU A 105 -13.61 -19.07 13.66
CA LEU A 105 -13.43 -17.69 14.10
C LEU A 105 -14.75 -16.89 14.13
N LEU A 106 -15.76 -17.28 13.34
CA LEU A 106 -17.10 -16.69 13.47
C LEU A 106 -17.75 -17.10 14.79
N ALA A 107 -17.57 -18.36 15.21
CA ALA A 107 -18.03 -18.80 16.52
C ALA A 107 -17.32 -18.03 17.65
N ALA A 108 -16.01 -17.77 17.51
CA ALA A 108 -15.29 -16.90 18.43
C ALA A 108 -15.86 -15.47 18.44
N GLY A 109 -16.28 -14.94 17.29
CA GLY A 109 -16.99 -13.66 17.20
C GLY A 109 -18.33 -13.65 17.94
N VAL A 110 -19.11 -14.73 17.86
CA VAL A 110 -20.34 -14.89 18.64
C VAL A 110 -20.06 -14.94 20.14
N VAL A 111 -19.06 -15.73 20.57
CA VAL A 111 -18.64 -15.79 21.98
C VAL A 111 -18.15 -14.43 22.46
N LEU A 112 -17.42 -13.68 21.62
CA LEU A 112 -16.95 -12.34 21.93
C LEU A 112 -18.12 -11.40 22.26
N VAL A 113 -19.22 -11.46 21.50
CA VAL A 113 -20.42 -10.66 21.78
C VAL A 113 -20.98 -10.98 23.18
N LEU A 114 -20.93 -12.24 23.61
CA LEU A 114 -21.40 -12.65 24.95
C LEU A 114 -20.54 -12.07 26.09
N VAL A 115 -19.24 -11.90 25.85
CA VAL A 115 -18.28 -11.41 26.86
C VAL A 115 -17.84 -9.96 26.60
N TYR A 116 -18.47 -9.25 25.68
CA TYR A 116 -18.02 -7.94 25.20
C TYR A 116 -17.85 -6.93 26.34
N ASN A 117 -18.84 -6.86 27.24
CA ASN A 117 -18.83 -5.96 28.39
C ASN A 117 -17.84 -6.38 29.50
N VAL A 118 -17.39 -7.64 29.49
CA VAL A 118 -16.46 -8.18 30.51
C VAL A 118 -15.01 -7.87 30.16
N LEU A 119 -14.68 -7.77 28.87
CA LEU A 119 -13.29 -7.67 28.39
C LEU A 119 -12.63 -6.29 28.61
N GLY A 120 -13.37 -5.28 29.06
CA GLY A 120 -12.89 -3.91 29.19
C GLY A 120 -12.61 -3.21 27.85
N ASN A 121 -12.13 -3.91 26.82
CA ASN A 121 -11.89 -3.39 25.47
C ASN A 121 -12.45 -4.31 24.38
N GLY A 122 -13.78 -4.44 24.34
CA GLY A 122 -14.47 -5.31 23.39
C GLY A 122 -14.23 -4.95 21.92
N THR A 123 -14.04 -3.67 21.59
CA THR A 123 -13.80 -3.20 20.21
C THR A 123 -12.47 -3.68 19.66
N LEU A 124 -11.42 -3.62 20.47
CA LEU A 124 -10.12 -4.15 20.11
C LEU A 124 -10.16 -5.66 19.91
N ALA A 125 -10.80 -6.40 20.82
CA ALA A 125 -10.99 -7.84 20.66
C ALA A 125 -11.75 -8.17 19.36
N LEU A 126 -12.75 -7.37 19.00
CA LEU A 126 -13.46 -7.49 17.73
C LEU A 126 -12.53 -7.23 16.53
N GLY A 127 -11.71 -6.19 16.58
CA GLY A 127 -10.71 -5.89 15.56
C GLY A 127 -9.70 -7.03 15.36
N LEU A 128 -9.25 -7.65 16.46
CA LEU A 128 -8.33 -8.79 16.43
C LEU A 128 -8.98 -10.01 15.77
N ILE A 129 -10.23 -10.33 16.11
CA ILE A 129 -10.96 -11.44 15.48
C ILE A 129 -11.17 -11.14 13.99
N TYR A 130 -11.60 -9.93 13.65
CA TYR A 130 -11.88 -9.52 12.27
C TYR A 130 -10.62 -9.53 11.39
N LEU A 131 -9.56 -8.84 11.81
CA LEU A 131 -8.31 -8.77 11.05
C LEU A 131 -7.52 -10.08 11.11
N GLY A 132 -7.66 -10.86 12.18
CA GLY A 132 -7.12 -12.22 12.26
C GLY A 132 -7.77 -13.14 11.23
N LEU A 133 -9.11 -13.10 11.12
CA LEU A 133 -9.85 -13.80 10.07
C LEU A 133 -9.41 -13.33 8.67
N ALA A 134 -9.34 -12.02 8.44
CA ALA A 134 -8.93 -11.47 7.15
C ALA A 134 -7.50 -11.89 6.76
N ALA A 135 -6.56 -11.91 7.71
CA ALA A 135 -5.18 -12.36 7.51
C ALA A 135 -5.12 -13.87 7.20
N ALA A 136 -5.87 -14.69 7.94
CA ALA A 136 -5.94 -16.13 7.69
C ALA A 136 -6.48 -16.46 6.30
N LYS A 137 -7.58 -15.80 5.89
CA LYS A 137 -8.18 -15.95 4.56
C LYS A 137 -7.23 -15.48 3.46
N THR A 138 -6.58 -14.34 3.65
CA THR A 138 -5.55 -13.82 2.75
C THR A 138 -4.42 -14.82 2.56
N ALA A 139 -3.92 -15.42 3.66
CA ALA A 139 -2.85 -16.40 3.60
C ALA A 139 -3.26 -17.67 2.82
N ILE A 140 -4.51 -18.14 3.00
CA ILE A 140 -5.05 -19.29 2.25
C ILE A 140 -5.10 -18.97 0.74
N LEU A 141 -5.66 -17.81 0.36
CA LEU A 141 -5.77 -17.40 -1.03
C LEU A 141 -4.40 -17.20 -1.69
N LEU A 142 -3.50 -16.45 -1.05
CA LEU A 142 -2.15 -16.21 -1.57
C LEU A 142 -1.36 -17.51 -1.70
N ARG A 143 -1.52 -18.45 -0.76
CA ARG A 143 -0.92 -19.79 -0.86
C ARG A 143 -1.45 -20.55 -2.07
N LEU A 144 -2.76 -20.57 -2.29
CA LEU A 144 -3.35 -21.23 -3.45
C LEU A 144 -2.86 -20.60 -4.75
N VAL A 145 -2.89 -19.27 -4.84
CA VAL A 145 -2.41 -18.55 -6.04
C VAL A 145 -0.94 -18.86 -6.30
N TRP A 146 -0.12 -18.84 -5.25
CA TRP A 146 1.28 -19.21 -5.36
C TRP A 146 1.44 -20.62 -5.92
N ARG A 147 0.84 -21.62 -5.28
CA ARG A 147 1.02 -23.03 -5.66
C ARG A 147 0.44 -23.38 -7.01
N ALA A 148 -0.71 -22.83 -7.36
CA ALA A 148 -1.45 -23.21 -8.56
C ALA A 148 -1.06 -22.40 -9.80
N PHE A 149 -0.62 -21.14 -9.66
CA PHE A 149 -0.40 -20.24 -10.79
C PHE A 149 1.01 -19.64 -10.89
N LEU A 150 1.74 -19.48 -9.78
CA LEU A 150 2.98 -18.69 -9.75
C LEU A 150 4.24 -19.52 -9.46
N ALA A 151 4.10 -20.66 -8.80
CA ALA A 151 5.21 -21.52 -8.43
C ALA A 151 5.86 -22.10 -9.69
N PRO A 152 7.21 -22.09 -9.78
CA PRO A 152 7.90 -22.74 -10.86
C PRO A 152 7.64 -24.26 -10.80
N THR A 153 7.39 -24.86 -11.97
CA THR A 153 7.27 -26.32 -12.10
C THR A 153 8.62 -26.96 -12.39
N PRO A 154 8.79 -28.28 -12.14
CA PRO A 154 10.02 -28.99 -12.50
C PRO A 154 10.37 -28.87 -13.99
N GLU A 155 9.36 -28.71 -14.85
CA GLU A 155 9.49 -28.52 -16.30
C GLU A 155 9.91 -27.10 -16.72
N GLY A 156 9.98 -26.16 -15.77
CA GLY A 156 10.40 -24.77 -16.03
C GLY A 156 9.39 -23.71 -15.55
N GLU A 157 9.66 -22.46 -15.92
CA GLU A 157 8.79 -21.33 -15.58
C GLU A 157 7.57 -21.29 -16.49
N ARG A 158 6.38 -21.38 -15.91
CA ARG A 158 5.12 -21.19 -16.64
C ARG A 158 4.96 -19.70 -17.01
N PRO A 159 4.54 -19.37 -18.26
CA PRO A 159 4.12 -18.02 -18.58
C PRO A 159 2.87 -17.68 -17.76
N LEU A 160 2.79 -16.43 -17.29
CA LEU A 160 1.62 -15.97 -16.54
C LEU A 160 0.46 -15.73 -17.51
N GLY A 161 -0.36 -16.76 -17.72
CA GLY A 161 -1.53 -16.68 -18.58
C GLY A 161 -2.63 -15.78 -18.00
N ARG A 162 -3.67 -15.52 -18.80
CA ARG A 162 -4.84 -14.71 -18.39
C ARG A 162 -5.49 -15.22 -17.09
N LYS A 163 -5.57 -16.54 -16.92
CA LYS A 163 -6.08 -17.17 -15.70
C LYS A 163 -5.25 -16.83 -14.46
N GLY A 164 -3.91 -16.81 -14.58
CA GLY A 164 -3.01 -16.45 -13.48
C GLY A 164 -3.14 -14.98 -13.09
N LEU A 165 -3.25 -14.08 -14.07
CA LEU A 165 -3.52 -12.66 -13.81
C LEU A 165 -4.88 -12.43 -13.14
N ALA A 166 -5.92 -13.12 -13.61
CA ALA A 166 -7.24 -13.08 -12.98
C ALA A 166 -7.19 -13.60 -11.53
N ALA A 167 -6.45 -14.68 -11.28
CA ALA A 167 -6.28 -15.23 -9.93
C ALA A 167 -5.58 -14.25 -8.97
N VAL A 168 -4.54 -13.56 -9.46
CA VAL A 168 -3.83 -12.50 -8.71
C VAL A 168 -4.75 -11.32 -8.45
N LEU A 169 -5.49 -10.85 -9.46
CA LEU A 169 -6.45 -9.75 -9.33
C LEU A 169 -7.52 -10.06 -8.28
N LEU A 170 -8.18 -11.22 -8.38
CA LEU A 170 -9.24 -11.63 -7.46
C LEU A 170 -8.72 -11.77 -6.03
N SER A 171 -7.52 -12.34 -5.85
CA SER A 171 -6.94 -12.50 -4.52
C SER A 171 -6.53 -11.15 -3.94
N ALA A 172 -5.86 -10.29 -4.71
CA ALA A 172 -5.50 -8.94 -4.28
C ALA A 172 -6.73 -8.10 -3.93
N LEU A 173 -7.83 -8.23 -4.70
CA LEU A 173 -9.09 -7.57 -4.40
C LEU A 173 -9.59 -7.94 -3.00
N VAL A 174 -9.52 -9.21 -2.61
CA VAL A 174 -9.85 -9.64 -1.24
C VAL A 174 -8.88 -9.03 -0.23
N VAL A 175 -7.57 -9.12 -0.46
CA VAL A 175 -6.55 -8.60 0.47
C VAL A 175 -6.77 -7.12 0.79
N PHE A 176 -7.07 -6.29 -0.22
CA PHE A 176 -7.25 -4.85 -0.03
C PHE A 176 -8.69 -4.46 0.37
N SER A 177 -9.71 -5.25 0.04
CA SER A 177 -11.10 -4.93 0.40
C SER A 177 -11.47 -5.33 1.83
N LEU A 178 -10.91 -6.43 2.35
CA LEU A 178 -11.26 -6.91 3.70
C LEU A 178 -10.96 -5.89 4.82
N PRO A 179 -9.87 -5.11 4.79
CA PRO A 179 -9.65 -4.06 5.79
C PRO A 179 -10.64 -2.89 5.70
N ALA A 180 -11.25 -2.63 4.53
CA ALA A 180 -12.01 -1.41 4.29
C ALA A 180 -13.19 -1.19 5.27
N PRO A 181 -14.04 -2.19 5.59
CA PRO A 181 -15.08 -2.04 6.61
C PRO A 181 -14.52 -1.68 7.99
N TRP A 182 -13.40 -2.27 8.39
CA TRP A 182 -12.76 -1.97 9.67
C TRP A 182 -12.25 -0.54 9.70
N LEU A 183 -11.57 -0.09 8.64
CA LEU A 183 -11.07 1.28 8.53
C LEU A 183 -12.20 2.31 8.48
N ALA A 184 -13.29 2.00 7.77
CA ALA A 184 -14.48 2.86 7.74
C ALA A 184 -15.14 3.01 9.12
N GLN A 185 -15.04 1.98 9.98
CA GLN A 185 -15.62 1.98 11.32
C GLN A 185 -14.70 2.62 12.37
N THR A 186 -13.38 2.48 12.25
CA THR A 186 -12.43 2.75 13.36
C THR A 186 -11.56 3.98 13.17
N PHE A 187 -11.70 4.69 12.06
CA PHE A 187 -10.86 5.83 11.76
C PHE A 187 -11.66 6.94 11.10
N SER A 188 -11.79 8.11 11.73
CA SER A 188 -12.41 9.28 11.07
C SER A 188 -11.55 9.69 9.86
N ALA A 189 -12.18 10.13 8.78
CA ALA A 189 -11.42 10.75 7.70
C ALA A 189 -10.66 11.97 8.25
N SER A 190 -9.40 12.12 7.87
CA SER A 190 -8.51 13.16 8.37
C SER A 190 -7.70 13.79 7.25
N SER A 191 -7.20 15.01 7.48
CA SER A 191 -6.32 15.73 6.55
C SER A 191 -6.87 15.74 5.11
N GLY A 192 -6.07 15.35 4.12
CA GLY A 192 -6.47 15.34 2.70
C GLY A 192 -7.68 14.44 2.38
N GLU A 193 -7.94 13.39 3.17
CA GLU A 193 -9.06 12.46 2.91
C GLU A 193 -10.42 13.16 3.03
N SER A 194 -10.60 13.97 4.08
CA SER A 194 -11.87 14.65 4.35
C SER A 194 -12.21 15.64 3.22
N ALA A 195 -11.21 16.40 2.75
CA ALA A 195 -11.38 17.36 1.66
C ALA A 195 -11.88 16.68 0.37
N TYR A 196 -11.32 15.53 -0.02
CA TYR A 196 -11.78 14.81 -1.21
C TYR A 196 -13.18 14.22 -1.03
N LEU A 197 -13.52 13.75 0.17
CA LEU A 197 -14.85 13.22 0.45
C LEU A 197 -15.93 14.31 0.48
N VAL A 198 -15.63 15.51 0.99
CA VAL A 198 -16.52 16.68 0.91
C VAL A 198 -16.76 17.07 -0.55
N GLN A 199 -15.71 17.13 -1.37
CA GLN A 199 -15.85 17.40 -2.81
C GLN A 199 -16.65 16.30 -3.52
N ALA A 200 -16.39 15.03 -3.21
CA ALA A 200 -17.14 13.90 -3.76
C ALA A 200 -18.62 13.93 -3.36
N HIS A 201 -18.93 14.34 -2.13
CA HIS A 201 -20.28 14.55 -1.66
C HIS A 201 -20.98 15.67 -2.43
N ALA A 202 -20.33 16.82 -2.61
CA ALA A 202 -20.86 17.94 -3.39
C ALA A 202 -21.18 17.51 -4.84
N VAL A 203 -20.25 16.82 -5.51
CA VAL A 203 -20.47 16.28 -6.87
C VAL A 203 -21.64 15.29 -6.89
N ALA A 204 -21.69 14.36 -5.93
CA ALA A 204 -22.78 13.39 -5.84
C ALA A 204 -24.15 14.05 -5.57
N ALA A 205 -24.16 15.20 -4.90
CA ALA A 205 -25.35 16.02 -4.67
C ALA A 205 -25.70 16.95 -5.85
N GLY A 206 -24.94 16.92 -6.95
CA GLY A 206 -25.17 17.78 -8.12
C GLY A 206 -24.73 19.24 -7.93
N GLN A 207 -23.93 19.53 -6.90
CA GLN A 207 -23.36 20.86 -6.66
C GLN A 207 -22.17 21.13 -7.59
N PRO A 208 -21.92 22.40 -7.96
CA PRO A 208 -20.73 22.75 -8.73
C PRO A 208 -19.47 22.40 -7.94
N LEU A 209 -18.44 21.97 -8.67
CA LEU A 209 -17.16 21.62 -8.09
C LEU A 209 -16.44 22.89 -7.64
N SER A 210 -16.50 23.17 -6.33
CA SER A 210 -15.75 24.25 -5.71
C SER A 210 -14.34 23.78 -5.35
N LEU A 211 -13.35 24.65 -5.59
CA LEU A 211 -11.99 24.46 -5.08
C LEU A 211 -11.90 24.88 -3.60
N GLU A 212 -12.82 25.73 -3.13
CA GLU A 212 -12.91 26.12 -1.73
C GLU A 212 -13.66 25.03 -0.94
N PRO A 213 -13.04 24.42 0.08
CA PRO A 213 -13.71 23.44 0.92
C PRO A 213 -14.81 24.13 1.72
N ASN A 214 -16.06 23.66 1.57
CA ASN A 214 -17.12 24.04 2.49
C ASN A 214 -16.78 23.50 3.89
N ALA A 215 -16.99 24.32 4.93
CA ALA A 215 -16.89 23.86 6.30
C ALA A 215 -17.79 22.62 6.50
N PRO A 216 -17.34 21.57 7.21
CA PRO A 216 -18.09 20.33 7.29
C PRO A 216 -19.39 20.55 8.07
N GLY A 217 -20.51 20.53 7.35
CA GLY A 217 -21.84 20.43 7.92
C GLY A 217 -22.17 19.06 8.52
N PRO A 218 -23.34 18.94 9.20
CA PRO A 218 -23.80 17.71 9.83
C PRO A 218 -23.90 16.50 8.88
N GLU A 219 -24.10 16.73 7.58
CA GLU A 219 -24.11 15.74 6.51
C GLU A 219 -22.77 14.98 6.36
N HIS A 220 -21.65 15.56 6.82
CA HIS A 220 -20.33 14.96 6.73
C HIS A 220 -20.01 14.01 7.91
N ARG A 221 -20.86 13.94 8.94
CA ARG A 221 -20.69 13.05 10.11
C ARG A 221 -20.61 11.56 9.74
N GLY A 222 -21.04 11.20 8.53
CA GLY A 222 -20.90 9.85 8.00
C GLY A 222 -19.45 9.39 7.80
N PHE A 223 -18.51 10.33 7.63
CA PHE A 223 -17.09 10.05 7.42
C PHE A 223 -16.15 10.94 8.24
N TYR A 224 -16.66 12.02 8.84
CA TYR A 224 -15.93 12.99 9.64
C TYR A 224 -16.64 13.21 10.98
N TRP A 225 -16.25 12.50 12.03
CA TRP A 225 -16.91 12.56 13.35
C TRP A 225 -16.04 13.08 14.47
N ASN A 226 -14.75 13.34 14.22
CA ASN A 226 -13.92 14.06 15.16
C ASN A 226 -14.39 15.53 15.24
N SER A 227 -14.49 16.09 16.45
CA SER A 227 -15.03 17.44 16.69
C SER A 227 -14.07 18.56 16.30
N GLU A 228 -12.82 18.24 16.00
CA GLU A 228 -11.83 19.20 15.53
C GLU A 228 -12.19 19.64 14.11
N ALA A 229 -12.04 20.93 13.80
CA ALA A 229 -12.24 21.42 12.45
C ALA A 229 -11.26 20.72 11.49
N PRO A 230 -11.63 20.43 10.23
CA PRO A 230 -10.70 19.83 9.29
C PRO A 230 -9.53 20.78 9.14
N GLU A 231 -8.33 20.30 9.45
CA GLU A 231 -7.12 21.03 9.13
C GLU A 231 -7.12 21.28 7.62
N ASP A 232 -6.97 22.55 7.22
CA ASP A 232 -6.70 22.86 5.83
C ASP A 232 -5.46 22.08 5.44
N PRO A 233 -5.55 21.14 4.48
CA PRO A 233 -4.39 20.35 4.13
C PRO A 233 -3.35 21.31 3.55
N ASP A 234 -2.20 21.42 4.21
CA ASP A 234 -1.05 22.15 3.70
C ASP A 234 -0.52 21.39 2.47
N ARG A 235 -1.15 21.65 1.32
CA ARG A 235 -0.86 20.97 0.05
C ARG A 235 0.19 21.78 -0.70
N PRO A 236 1.46 21.34 -0.73
CA PRO A 236 2.41 21.93 -1.65
C PRO A 236 1.92 21.72 -3.10
N GLY A 237 1.47 22.80 -3.74
CA GLY A 237 1.14 22.84 -5.17
C GLY A 237 -0.33 23.04 -5.54
N GLY A 238 -1.29 22.84 -4.64
CA GLY A 238 -2.73 22.92 -4.98
C GLY A 238 -3.20 21.84 -5.98
N SER A 239 -4.49 21.80 -6.32
CA SER A 239 -5.02 20.93 -7.40
C SER A 239 -5.51 21.78 -8.56
N LEU A 240 -4.98 21.59 -9.78
CA LEU A 240 -5.49 22.26 -10.98
C LEU A 240 -6.96 21.90 -11.27
N ILE A 241 -7.27 20.62 -11.07
CA ILE A 241 -8.58 20.03 -11.33
C ILE A 241 -8.82 18.97 -10.24
N PRO A 242 -9.98 18.96 -9.57
CA PRO A 242 -10.32 17.94 -8.58
C PRO A 242 -10.77 16.63 -9.27
N LEU A 243 -9.98 16.12 -10.21
CA LEU A 243 -10.28 14.90 -10.98
C LEU A 243 -10.45 13.70 -10.05
N PHE A 244 -9.66 13.62 -8.98
CA PHE A 244 -9.80 12.56 -8.01
C PHE A 244 -11.19 12.54 -7.35
N ALA A 245 -11.74 13.71 -6.98
CA ALA A 245 -13.10 13.82 -6.43
C ALA A 245 -14.15 13.34 -7.44
N LEU A 246 -13.99 13.63 -8.74
CA LEU A 246 -14.84 13.12 -9.80
C LEU A 246 -14.75 11.60 -9.96
N ILE A 247 -13.56 11.02 -9.79
CA ILE A 247 -13.34 9.57 -9.90
C ILE A 247 -14.03 8.83 -8.75
N ILE A 248 -14.05 9.39 -7.54
CA ILE A 248 -14.61 8.73 -6.35
C ILE A 248 -16.08 9.07 -6.10
N SER A 249 -16.63 10.13 -6.71
CA SER A 249 -18.02 10.55 -6.47
C SER A 249 -19.07 9.49 -6.81
N PRO A 250 -18.94 8.64 -7.85
CA PRO A 250 -19.95 7.61 -8.12
C PRO A 250 -19.96 6.54 -7.03
N ALA A 251 -18.79 6.12 -6.54
CA ALA A 251 -18.71 5.18 -5.43
C ALA A 251 -19.25 5.80 -4.14
N TYR A 252 -18.90 7.06 -3.87
CA TYR A 252 -19.42 7.80 -2.73
C TYR A 252 -20.96 7.89 -2.77
N ALA A 253 -21.56 8.14 -3.92
CA ALA A 253 -23.03 8.18 -4.08
C ALA A 253 -23.70 6.84 -3.75
N VAL A 254 -23.04 5.70 -4.04
CA VAL A 254 -23.59 4.35 -3.82
C VAL A 254 -23.52 3.92 -2.35
N GLY A 255 -22.42 4.22 -1.64
CA GLY A 255 -22.19 3.67 -0.30
C GLY A 255 -21.32 4.53 0.61
N GLY A 256 -21.24 5.83 0.33
CA GLY A 256 -20.40 6.78 1.07
C GLY A 256 -18.93 6.40 1.07
N ARG A 257 -18.24 6.70 2.17
CA ARG A 257 -16.80 6.42 2.32
C ARG A 257 -16.44 4.94 2.14
N LEU A 258 -17.25 4.00 2.64
CA LEU A 258 -16.94 2.57 2.51
C LEU A 258 -16.82 2.15 1.03
N ALA A 259 -17.73 2.59 0.18
CA ALA A 259 -17.69 2.30 -1.24
C ALA A 259 -16.47 2.93 -1.93
N VAL A 260 -16.05 4.14 -1.51
CA VAL A 260 -14.80 4.76 -1.97
C VAL A 260 -13.59 3.90 -1.56
N LEU A 261 -13.52 3.43 -0.31
CA LEU A 261 -12.42 2.55 0.13
C LEU A 261 -12.38 1.23 -0.66
N LEU A 262 -13.54 0.65 -0.98
CA LEU A 262 -13.63 -0.53 -1.84
C LEU A 262 -13.18 -0.23 -3.28
N GLN A 263 -13.45 0.97 -3.81
CA GLN A 263 -12.92 1.42 -5.09
C GLN A 263 -11.38 1.56 -5.05
N GLN A 264 -10.81 2.07 -3.96
CA GLN A 264 -9.35 2.10 -3.78
C GLN A 264 -8.76 0.69 -3.77
N ALA A 265 -9.42 -0.27 -3.12
CA ALA A 265 -9.02 -1.67 -3.16
C ALA A 265 -9.01 -2.26 -4.58
N VAL A 266 -9.94 -1.83 -5.45
CA VAL A 266 -9.93 -2.21 -6.88
C VAL A 266 -8.69 -1.65 -7.59
N PHE A 267 -8.34 -0.38 -7.38
CA PHE A 267 -7.12 0.20 -7.96
C PHE A 267 -5.86 -0.53 -7.48
N MET A 268 -5.79 -0.90 -6.21
CA MET A 268 -4.66 -1.67 -5.65
C MET A 268 -4.61 -3.10 -6.18
N ALA A 269 -5.75 -3.75 -6.38
CA ALA A 269 -5.81 -5.09 -6.98
C ALA A 269 -5.36 -5.09 -8.45
N LEU A 270 -5.78 -4.08 -9.22
CA LEU A 270 -5.30 -3.85 -10.59
C LEU A 270 -3.79 -3.58 -10.59
N SER A 271 -3.31 -2.77 -9.64
CA SER A 271 -1.88 -2.47 -9.47
C SER A 271 -1.07 -3.73 -9.21
N ALA A 272 -1.57 -4.69 -8.41
CA ALA A 272 -0.91 -5.98 -8.21
C ALA A 272 -0.77 -6.79 -9.50
N ALA A 273 -1.83 -6.84 -10.32
CA ALA A 273 -1.79 -7.54 -11.60
C ALA A 273 -0.85 -6.84 -12.60
N VAL A 274 -0.87 -5.50 -12.68
CA VAL A 274 0.00 -4.72 -13.57
C VAL A 274 1.46 -4.81 -13.13
N LEU A 275 1.75 -4.68 -11.84
CA LEU A 275 3.10 -4.79 -11.27
C LEU A 275 3.70 -6.16 -11.57
N LEU A 276 2.97 -7.24 -11.25
CA LEU A 276 3.45 -8.60 -11.54
C LEU A 276 3.66 -8.80 -13.05
N SER A 277 2.72 -8.34 -13.89
CA SER A 277 2.86 -8.43 -15.34
C SER A 277 4.05 -7.63 -15.87
N TRP A 278 4.32 -6.45 -15.33
CA TRP A 278 5.46 -5.61 -15.72
C TRP A 278 6.78 -6.26 -15.30
N LEU A 279 6.89 -6.75 -14.06
CA LEU A 279 8.07 -7.47 -13.58
C LEU A 279 8.37 -8.70 -14.46
N ARG A 280 7.34 -9.46 -14.86
CA ARG A 280 7.52 -10.58 -15.80
C ARG A 280 7.97 -10.11 -17.19
N ALA A 281 7.39 -9.03 -17.70
CA ALA A 281 7.75 -8.47 -19.00
C ALA A 281 9.21 -7.98 -19.08
N VAL A 282 9.77 -7.52 -17.95
CA VAL A 282 11.19 -7.10 -17.86
C VAL A 282 12.14 -8.23 -17.46
N GLY A 283 11.69 -9.48 -17.50
CA GLY A 283 12.53 -10.67 -17.30
C GLY A 283 12.83 -10.99 -15.84
N VAL A 284 11.95 -10.63 -14.90
CA VAL A 284 12.02 -11.14 -13.52
C VAL A 284 11.38 -12.53 -13.45
N ARG A 285 12.03 -13.46 -12.73
CA ARG A 285 11.53 -14.83 -12.52
C ARG A 285 10.20 -14.81 -11.75
N ALA A 286 9.33 -15.80 -11.98
CA ALA A 286 7.93 -15.76 -11.51
C ALA A 286 7.84 -15.64 -9.98
N GLY A 287 8.61 -16.46 -9.26
CA GLY A 287 8.62 -16.47 -7.80
C GLY A 287 9.07 -15.13 -7.20
N PRO A 288 10.30 -14.65 -7.51
CA PRO A 288 10.77 -13.33 -7.08
C PRO A 288 9.85 -12.18 -7.47
N ALA A 289 9.27 -12.19 -8.68
CA ALA A 289 8.32 -11.16 -9.11
C ALA A 289 7.07 -11.14 -8.23
N ALA A 290 6.50 -12.31 -7.92
CA ALA A 290 5.31 -12.43 -7.08
C ALA A 290 5.59 -12.03 -5.62
N VAL A 291 6.70 -12.48 -5.04
CA VAL A 291 7.11 -12.07 -3.68
C VAL A 291 7.37 -10.56 -3.64
N ALA A 292 8.08 -10.01 -4.62
CA ALA A 292 8.35 -8.57 -4.69
C ALA A 292 7.06 -7.75 -4.87
N THR A 293 6.08 -8.27 -5.62
CA THR A 293 4.76 -7.64 -5.77
C THR A 293 4.03 -7.59 -4.42
N VAL A 294 3.98 -8.71 -3.70
CA VAL A 294 3.34 -8.78 -2.37
C VAL A 294 4.03 -7.86 -1.37
N LEU A 295 5.37 -7.86 -1.32
CA LEU A 295 6.12 -7.03 -0.38
C LEU A 295 6.09 -5.54 -0.74
N GLY A 296 6.10 -5.20 -2.02
CA GLY A 296 6.02 -3.81 -2.49
C GLY A 296 4.65 -3.19 -2.21
N LEU A 297 3.56 -3.92 -2.46
CA LEU A 297 2.20 -3.43 -2.21
C LEU A 297 1.72 -3.63 -0.76
N GLY A 298 2.29 -4.61 -0.05
CA GLY A 298 2.03 -4.87 1.36
C GLY A 298 2.89 -4.04 2.31
N ALA A 299 3.81 -3.20 1.80
CA ALA A 299 4.54 -2.25 2.61
C ALA A 299 3.57 -1.20 3.20
N ALA A 300 3.76 -0.81 4.46
CA ALA A 300 2.78 -0.01 5.19
C ALA A 300 2.35 1.27 4.47
N PRO A 301 3.27 2.11 3.93
CA PRO A 301 2.86 3.33 3.22
C PRO A 301 1.89 3.05 2.06
N VAL A 302 2.17 2.00 1.29
CA VAL A 302 1.38 1.64 0.10
C VAL A 302 0.04 1.03 0.50
N PHE A 303 0.05 0.11 1.47
CA PHE A 303 -1.16 -0.55 1.94
C PHE A 303 -2.11 0.43 2.61
N ILE A 304 -1.58 1.36 3.41
CA ILE A 304 -2.35 2.42 4.08
C ILE A 304 -2.94 3.39 3.06
N ALA A 305 -2.16 3.83 2.07
CA ALA A 305 -2.67 4.68 1.00
C ALA A 305 -3.81 4.01 0.21
N GLY A 306 -3.74 2.70 0.01
CA GLY A 306 -4.82 1.91 -0.57
C GLY A 306 -6.07 1.77 0.31
N GLY A 307 -5.96 2.06 1.61
CA GLY A 307 -7.04 2.04 2.60
C GLY A 307 -7.55 3.42 3.01
N MET A 308 -7.23 4.47 2.24
CA MET A 308 -7.69 5.85 2.47
C MET A 308 -8.22 6.44 1.15
N ALA A 309 -9.19 7.36 1.22
CA ALA A 309 -9.66 8.08 0.03
C ALA A 309 -8.68 9.19 -0.41
N LEU A 310 -7.51 8.79 -0.91
CA LEU A 310 -6.45 9.67 -1.40
C LEU A 310 -6.05 9.32 -2.86
N PRO A 311 -5.49 10.25 -3.66
CA PRO A 311 -5.13 10.02 -5.08
C PRO A 311 -4.01 8.99 -5.34
N GLU A 312 -3.38 8.47 -4.29
CA GLU A 312 -2.22 7.61 -4.29
C GLU A 312 -2.47 6.26 -4.95
N ALA A 313 -3.58 5.58 -4.64
CA ALA A 313 -3.90 4.28 -5.20
C ALA A 313 -4.13 4.32 -6.72
N PRO A 314 -4.94 5.25 -7.29
CA PRO A 314 -5.01 5.39 -8.73
C PRO A 314 -3.69 5.91 -9.34
N ALA A 315 -2.92 6.74 -8.64
CA ALA A 315 -1.61 7.17 -9.11
C ALA A 315 -0.60 6.02 -9.20
N ILE A 316 -0.58 5.09 -8.23
CA ILE A 316 0.21 3.85 -8.28
C ILE A 316 -0.15 3.05 -9.53
N LEU A 317 -1.45 2.86 -9.78
CA LEU A 317 -1.92 2.13 -10.96
C LEU A 317 -1.42 2.80 -12.26
N LEU A 318 -1.61 4.11 -12.38
CA LEU A 318 -1.20 4.87 -13.57
C LEU A 318 0.32 4.85 -13.76
N ALA A 319 1.12 4.98 -12.69
CA ALA A 319 2.57 4.90 -12.75
C ALA A 319 3.04 3.51 -13.22
N LEU A 320 2.43 2.43 -12.72
CA LEU A 320 2.72 1.06 -13.16
C LEU A 320 2.31 0.82 -14.61
N CYS A 321 1.14 1.33 -15.03
CA CYS A 321 0.71 1.31 -16.42
C CYS A 321 1.68 2.07 -17.32
N ALA A 322 2.13 3.26 -16.92
CA ALA A 322 3.11 4.05 -17.65
C ALA A 322 4.46 3.32 -17.80
N LEU A 323 4.97 2.70 -16.73
CA LEU A 323 6.18 1.87 -16.79
C LEU A 323 6.03 0.67 -17.74
N ARG A 324 4.85 0.04 -17.74
CA ARG A 324 4.54 -1.02 -18.71
C ARG A 324 4.48 -0.48 -20.15
N LEU A 325 3.87 0.69 -20.36
CA LEU A 325 3.85 1.36 -21.67
C LEU A 325 5.26 1.75 -22.13
N LEU A 326 6.16 2.16 -21.23
CA LEU A 326 7.57 2.41 -21.54
C LEU A 326 8.30 1.13 -21.99
N THR A 327 8.00 -0.02 -21.38
CA THR A 327 8.56 -1.29 -21.87
C THR A 327 8.06 -1.64 -23.27
N TRP A 328 6.80 -1.30 -23.59
CA TRP A 328 6.22 -1.49 -24.92
C TRP A 328 6.72 -0.46 -25.95
N ALA A 329 6.98 0.78 -25.53
CA ALA A 329 7.53 1.83 -26.39
C ALA A 329 8.87 1.43 -27.01
N ARG A 330 9.61 0.52 -26.34
CA ARG A 330 10.85 -0.07 -26.88
C ARG A 330 10.64 -0.77 -28.22
N THR A 331 9.49 -1.40 -28.42
CA THR A 331 9.13 -2.13 -29.64
C THR A 331 8.23 -1.31 -30.56
N SER A 332 7.28 -0.57 -29.99
CA SER A 332 6.23 0.14 -30.73
C SER A 332 5.99 1.54 -30.14
N PRO A 333 6.92 2.49 -30.35
CA PRO A 333 6.88 3.79 -29.66
C PRO A 333 5.66 4.63 -30.07
N TRP A 334 5.27 4.61 -31.35
CA TRP A 334 4.14 5.40 -31.86
C TRP A 334 2.77 5.00 -31.29
N SER A 335 2.59 3.73 -30.91
CA SER A 335 1.35 3.27 -30.27
C SER A 335 1.38 3.43 -28.75
N ALA A 336 2.56 3.32 -28.14
CA ALA A 336 2.72 3.45 -26.70
C ALA A 336 2.67 4.92 -26.23
N LEU A 337 3.24 5.85 -27.01
CA LEU A 337 3.40 7.25 -26.60
C LEU A 337 2.07 7.97 -26.35
N PRO A 338 1.02 7.86 -27.20
CA PRO A 338 -0.27 8.51 -26.92
C PRO A 338 -0.90 8.01 -25.62
N LEU A 339 -0.83 6.70 -25.36
CA LEU A 339 -1.34 6.10 -24.13
C LEU A 339 -0.53 6.53 -22.90
N LEU A 340 0.79 6.66 -23.06
CA LEU A 340 1.67 7.17 -22.02
C LEU A 340 1.32 8.64 -21.68
N THR A 341 1.08 9.46 -22.71
CA THR A 341 0.62 10.84 -22.54
C THR A 341 -0.70 10.91 -21.79
N VAL A 342 -1.68 10.08 -22.15
CA VAL A 342 -2.96 10.00 -21.41
C VAL A 342 -2.72 9.62 -19.95
N ALA A 343 -1.89 8.61 -19.68
CA ALA A 343 -1.58 8.20 -18.30
C ALA A 343 -0.91 9.33 -17.49
N CYS A 344 0.02 10.07 -18.11
CA CYS A 344 0.70 11.21 -17.48
C CYS A 344 -0.23 12.41 -17.26
N LEU A 345 -1.15 12.69 -18.18
CA LEU A 345 -2.19 13.73 -18.00
C LEU A 345 -3.16 13.37 -16.89
N LEU A 346 -3.55 12.10 -16.79
CA LEU A 346 -4.38 11.62 -15.68
C LEU A 346 -3.64 11.71 -14.34
N LEU A 347 -2.34 11.36 -14.29
CA LEU A 347 -1.51 11.55 -13.10
C LEU A 347 -1.49 13.02 -12.66
N LEU A 348 -1.28 13.94 -13.59
CA LEU A 348 -1.30 15.38 -13.31
C LEU A 348 -2.68 15.85 -12.84
N GLY A 349 -3.75 15.30 -13.42
CA GLY A 349 -5.13 15.60 -13.03
C GLY A 349 -5.48 15.09 -11.63
N LEU A 350 -4.87 13.99 -11.17
CA LEU A 350 -5.09 13.49 -9.81
C LEU A 350 -4.51 14.43 -8.75
N ASP A 351 -3.27 14.87 -8.93
CA ASP A 351 -2.58 15.79 -8.03
C ASP A 351 -1.35 16.42 -8.73
N LEU A 352 -1.15 17.73 -8.53
CA LEU A 352 -0.02 18.47 -9.11
C LEU A 352 1.33 17.96 -8.64
N ARG A 353 1.39 17.36 -7.44
CA ARG A 353 2.62 16.79 -6.90
C ARG A 353 3.21 15.68 -7.80
N TYR A 354 2.39 15.07 -8.66
CA TYR A 354 2.86 14.06 -9.63
C TYR A 354 3.40 14.65 -10.94
N PHE A 355 3.45 15.98 -11.09
CA PHE A 355 3.95 16.63 -12.31
C PHE A 355 5.36 16.16 -12.68
N ALA A 356 6.28 16.11 -11.72
CA ALA A 356 7.66 15.68 -11.97
C ALA A 356 7.76 14.20 -12.34
N LEU A 357 6.94 13.35 -11.72
CA LEU A 357 6.83 11.93 -12.09
C LEU A 357 6.30 11.76 -13.52
N ALA A 358 5.20 12.44 -13.84
CA ALA A 358 4.58 12.42 -15.16
C ALA A 358 5.52 12.95 -16.25
N GLY A 359 6.21 14.06 -15.96
CA GLY A 359 7.26 14.62 -16.81
C GLY A 359 8.39 13.63 -17.04
N GLY A 360 8.96 13.04 -15.98
CA GLY A 360 10.01 12.03 -16.10
C GLY A 360 9.60 10.82 -16.93
N LEU A 361 8.37 10.32 -16.75
CA LEU A 361 7.82 9.22 -17.56
C LEU A 361 7.71 9.62 -19.05
N LEU A 362 7.26 10.83 -19.35
CA LEU A 362 7.18 11.35 -20.73
C LEU A 362 8.57 11.53 -21.36
N LEU A 363 9.54 12.07 -20.62
CA LEU A 363 10.92 12.21 -21.11
C LEU A 363 11.52 10.84 -21.44
N MET A 364 11.24 9.82 -20.63
CA MET A 364 11.62 8.44 -20.94
C MET A 364 10.89 7.90 -22.18
N GLY A 365 9.62 8.22 -22.37
CA GLY A 365 8.88 7.85 -23.58
C GLY A 365 9.45 8.49 -24.84
N LEU A 366 9.82 9.77 -24.75
CA LEU A 366 10.48 10.51 -25.82
C LEU A 366 11.87 9.94 -26.12
N PHE A 367 12.65 9.61 -25.09
CA PHE A 367 13.93 8.91 -25.25
C PHE A 367 13.75 7.58 -26.02
N GLU A 368 12.74 6.79 -25.66
CA GLU A 368 12.44 5.51 -26.31
C GLU A 368 12.02 5.66 -27.78
N LEU A 369 11.32 6.75 -28.12
CA LEU A 369 10.99 7.13 -29.50
C LEU A 369 12.25 7.52 -30.31
N LEU A 370 13.10 8.37 -29.73
CA LEU A 370 14.23 8.99 -30.41
C LEU A 370 15.49 8.12 -30.48
N ARG A 371 15.66 7.16 -29.57
CA ARG A 371 16.89 6.34 -29.51
C ARG A 371 17.13 5.50 -30.75
N ARG A 372 16.07 5.17 -31.50
CA ARG A 372 16.16 4.39 -32.75
C ARG A 372 16.76 5.25 -33.89
N PRO A 373 16.21 6.42 -34.22
CA PRO A 373 16.76 7.27 -35.29
C PRO A 373 18.06 7.99 -34.91
N LEU A 374 18.22 8.43 -33.66
CA LEU A 374 19.32 9.33 -33.25
C LEU A 374 20.45 8.64 -32.48
N GLY A 375 20.26 7.38 -32.08
CA GLY A 375 21.14 6.70 -31.13
C GLY A 375 20.92 7.15 -29.68
N PRO A 376 21.49 6.43 -28.69
CA PRO A 376 21.17 6.63 -27.27
C PRO A 376 21.67 7.97 -26.73
N TRP A 377 22.83 8.45 -27.16
CA TRP A 377 23.43 9.68 -26.65
C TRP A 377 22.67 10.92 -27.11
N ALA A 378 22.43 11.06 -28.41
CA ALA A 378 21.67 12.20 -28.95
C ALA A 378 20.20 12.16 -28.51
N ALA A 379 19.59 10.98 -28.43
CA ALA A 379 18.25 10.85 -27.84
C ALA A 379 18.21 11.26 -26.38
N GLY A 380 19.24 10.90 -25.59
CA GLY A 380 19.38 11.33 -24.20
C GLY A 380 19.50 12.85 -24.08
N ALA A 381 20.38 13.47 -24.88
CA ALA A 381 20.55 14.91 -24.91
C ALA A 381 19.24 15.62 -25.28
N LEU A 382 18.57 15.19 -26.36
CA LEU A 382 17.34 15.81 -26.84
C LEU A 382 16.17 15.60 -25.86
N ALA A 383 16.05 14.41 -25.25
CA ALA A 383 15.04 14.14 -24.23
C ALA A 383 15.32 14.91 -22.91
N SER A 384 16.58 15.24 -22.61
CA SER A 384 16.93 16.02 -21.41
C SER A 384 16.75 17.53 -21.59
N ALA A 385 16.73 18.02 -22.84
CA ALA A 385 16.66 19.45 -23.12
C ALA A 385 15.44 20.16 -22.47
N PRO A 386 14.21 19.62 -22.50
CA PRO A 386 13.07 20.24 -21.81
C PRO A 386 13.27 20.35 -20.29
N ALA A 387 13.88 19.35 -19.66
CA ALA A 387 14.18 19.39 -18.22
C ALA A 387 15.26 20.43 -17.89
N LEU A 388 16.28 20.57 -18.75
CA LEU A 388 17.32 21.60 -18.60
C LEU A 388 16.76 23.01 -18.80
N VAL A 389 15.88 23.20 -19.78
CA VAL A 389 15.18 24.47 -20.00
C VAL A 389 14.32 24.81 -18.78
N LEU A 390 13.52 23.86 -18.29
CA LEU A 390 12.71 24.06 -17.08
C LEU A 390 13.58 24.39 -15.86
N ALA A 391 14.70 23.69 -15.67
CA ALA A 391 15.66 23.98 -14.60
C ALA A 391 16.28 25.37 -14.74
N ALA A 392 16.59 25.82 -15.95
CA ALA A 392 17.09 27.17 -16.20
C ALA A 392 16.04 28.25 -15.85
N THR A 393 14.75 28.00 -16.14
CA THR A 393 13.67 28.95 -15.80
C THR A 393 13.41 29.11 -14.31
N LEU A 394 13.99 28.25 -13.44
CA LEU A 394 13.98 28.46 -11.98
C LEU A 394 14.72 29.76 -11.60
N PHE A 395 15.68 30.20 -12.41
CA PHE A 395 16.45 31.43 -12.21
C PHE A 395 15.84 32.67 -12.91
N GLY A 396 14.65 32.53 -13.50
CA GLY A 396 13.93 33.59 -14.20
C GLY A 396 13.89 33.44 -15.72
N PRO A 397 12.97 34.12 -16.43
CA PRO A 397 11.97 35.06 -15.92
C PRO A 397 10.74 34.34 -15.34
N TRP A 398 10.38 34.64 -14.08
CA TRP A 398 9.27 33.96 -13.40
C TRP A 398 7.89 34.30 -13.96
N GLU A 399 7.77 35.41 -14.68
CA GLU A 399 6.55 35.81 -15.41
C GLU A 399 6.15 34.81 -16.50
N SER A 400 7.12 34.00 -16.97
CA SER A 400 6.86 32.95 -17.96
C SER A 400 6.28 31.66 -17.36
N TRP A 401 6.27 31.52 -16.03
CA TRP A 401 5.67 30.36 -15.39
C TRP A 401 4.15 30.44 -15.45
N PRO A 402 3.46 29.28 -15.54
CA PRO A 402 2.01 29.25 -15.39
C PRO A 402 1.58 29.96 -14.10
N PRO A 403 0.51 30.79 -14.10
CA PRO A 403 0.12 31.60 -12.94
C PRO A 403 -0.06 30.82 -11.64
N ILE A 404 -0.38 29.53 -11.75
CA ILE A 404 -0.59 28.63 -10.60
C ILE A 404 0.75 28.13 -10.03
N LEU A 405 1.76 27.93 -10.88
CA LEU A 405 3.06 27.40 -10.48
C LEU A 405 4.07 28.50 -10.12
N GLY A 406 4.00 29.66 -10.76
CA GLY A 406 4.94 30.76 -10.57
C GLY A 406 5.11 31.18 -9.10
N PRO A 407 4.01 31.52 -8.39
CA PRO A 407 4.07 31.88 -6.97
C PRO A 407 4.63 30.75 -6.09
N ALA A 408 4.21 29.51 -6.33
CA ALA A 408 4.70 28.36 -5.57
C ALA A 408 6.21 28.11 -5.79
N VAL A 409 6.70 28.28 -7.02
CA VAL A 409 8.14 28.15 -7.32
C VAL A 409 8.93 29.26 -6.65
N GLN A 410 8.45 30.51 -6.70
CA GLN A 410 9.10 31.64 -6.05
C GLN A 410 9.16 31.45 -4.53
N GLU A 411 8.05 31.04 -3.90
CA GLU A 411 7.99 30.78 -2.47
C GLU A 411 9.00 29.68 -2.07
N ASN A 412 8.98 28.54 -2.76
CA ASN A 412 9.88 27.43 -2.47
C ASN A 412 11.35 27.78 -2.71
N LEU A 413 11.64 28.58 -3.74
CA LEU A 413 12.99 29.09 -3.99
C LEU A 413 13.44 30.04 -2.86
N GLY A 414 12.54 30.89 -2.37
CA GLY A 414 12.79 31.76 -1.22
C GLY A 414 13.16 30.96 0.03
N TRP A 415 12.42 29.90 0.35
CA TRP A 415 12.78 28.97 1.42
C TRP A 415 14.15 28.33 1.17
N TRP A 416 14.41 27.87 -0.05
CA TRP A 416 15.68 27.25 -0.41
C TRP A 416 16.88 28.19 -0.22
N GLN A 417 16.72 29.48 -0.53
CA GLN A 417 17.73 30.52 -0.32
C GLN A 417 17.95 30.86 1.16
N GLN A 418 16.95 30.65 2.02
CA GLN A 418 17.05 30.84 3.47
C GLN A 418 17.72 29.66 4.19
N ALA A 419 17.98 28.54 3.49
CA ALA A 419 18.67 27.40 4.09
C ALA A 419 20.11 27.76 4.50
N LEU A 420 20.51 27.39 5.73
CA LEU A 420 21.84 27.70 6.27
C LEU A 420 22.99 27.21 5.38
N TYR A 421 22.81 26.04 4.76
CA TYR A 421 23.72 25.46 3.77
C TYR A 421 22.93 24.93 2.58
N TRP A 422 23.55 24.93 1.39
CA TRP A 422 22.96 24.41 0.15
C TRP A 422 22.49 22.94 0.23
N TRP A 423 23.11 22.13 1.09
CA TRP A 423 22.77 20.72 1.28
C TRP A 423 21.70 20.50 2.38
N THR A 424 21.38 21.50 3.20
CA THR A 424 20.39 21.40 4.29
C THR A 424 19.04 20.84 3.80
N PRO A 425 18.50 21.31 2.66
CA PRO A 425 17.25 20.79 2.12
C PRO A 425 17.32 19.30 1.76
N LEU A 426 18.45 18.86 1.21
CA LEU A 426 18.69 17.45 0.88
C LEU A 426 18.80 16.59 2.15
N ALA A 427 19.50 17.07 3.16
CA ALA A 427 19.64 16.37 4.44
C ALA A 427 18.31 16.31 5.20
N ALA A 428 17.58 17.41 5.30
CA ALA A 428 16.26 17.46 5.93
C ALA A 428 15.27 16.55 5.19
N PHE A 429 15.27 16.59 3.84
CA PHE A 429 14.38 15.75 3.04
C PHE A 429 14.72 14.26 3.14
N SER A 430 16.00 13.90 3.04
CA SER A 430 16.40 12.49 3.16
C SER A 430 16.25 11.96 4.60
N GLY A 431 16.55 12.78 5.61
CA GLY A 431 16.29 12.47 7.02
C GLY A 431 14.82 12.23 7.29
N GLY A 432 13.96 13.17 6.87
CA GLY A 432 12.50 13.05 6.95
C GLY A 432 11.95 11.83 6.22
N LEU A 433 12.34 11.66 4.95
CA LEU A 433 11.79 10.59 4.11
C LEU A 433 12.23 9.19 4.54
N PHE A 434 13.48 9.01 4.95
CA PHE A 434 14.01 7.67 5.22
C PHE A 434 14.07 7.35 6.71
N LEU A 435 14.60 8.27 7.51
CA LEU A 435 15.03 7.98 8.88
C LEU A 435 13.99 8.38 9.93
N ASP A 436 13.08 9.29 9.60
CA ASP A 436 12.13 9.79 10.58
C ASP A 436 11.26 8.68 11.17
N GLN A 437 11.10 8.72 12.49
CA GLN A 437 10.39 7.69 13.23
C GLN A 437 8.87 7.69 12.96
N ALA A 438 8.31 8.85 12.62
CA ALA A 438 6.88 9.03 12.40
C ALA A 438 6.53 8.90 10.91
N TYR A 439 7.30 9.56 10.05
CA TYR A 439 7.01 9.66 8.61
C TYR A 439 7.95 8.87 7.72
N GLY A 440 9.05 8.33 8.27
CA GLY A 440 10.12 7.73 7.50
C GLY A 440 9.78 6.35 6.93
N LEU A 441 10.41 6.06 5.81
CA LEU A 441 10.29 4.82 5.07
C LEU A 441 10.99 3.63 5.74
N LEU A 442 12.06 3.85 6.51
CA LEU A 442 12.81 2.74 7.12
C LEU A 442 12.02 2.03 8.23
N PRO A 443 11.38 2.73 9.18
CA PRO A 443 10.51 2.08 10.15
C PRO A 443 9.27 1.45 9.50
N ALA A 444 8.68 2.14 8.51
CA ALA A 444 7.40 1.72 7.93
C ALA A 444 7.52 0.65 6.84
N ALA A 445 8.64 0.62 6.12
CA ALA A 445 8.90 -0.25 4.98
C ALA A 445 10.38 -0.67 4.93
N PRO A 446 10.88 -1.40 5.95
CA PRO A 446 12.30 -1.84 6.03
C PRO A 446 12.73 -2.69 4.83
N ILE A 447 11.79 -3.29 4.09
CA ILE A 447 12.06 -4.01 2.85
C ILE A 447 12.70 -3.12 1.76
N LEU A 448 12.57 -1.79 1.87
CA LEU A 448 13.23 -0.86 0.96
C LEU A 448 14.76 -0.87 1.10
N LEU A 449 15.32 -1.20 2.28
CA LEU A 449 16.76 -1.43 2.42
C LEU A 449 17.23 -2.60 1.56
N VAL A 450 16.40 -3.64 1.49
CA VAL A 450 16.65 -4.81 0.64
C VAL A 450 16.60 -4.39 -0.83
N ALA A 451 15.60 -3.59 -1.23
CA ALA A 451 15.49 -3.06 -2.58
C ALA A 451 16.69 -2.18 -2.97
N LEU A 452 17.19 -1.31 -2.08
CA LEU A 452 18.39 -0.51 -2.29
C LEU A 452 19.63 -1.39 -2.52
N GLY A 453 19.77 -2.47 -1.76
CA GLY A 453 20.85 -3.45 -1.98
C GLY A 453 20.80 -4.12 -3.35
N GLY A 454 19.62 -4.28 -3.95
CA GLY A 454 19.48 -4.86 -5.28
C GLY A 454 19.65 -3.89 -6.44
N LEU A 455 19.76 -2.58 -6.17
CA LEU A 455 19.88 -1.54 -7.19
C LEU A 455 21.09 -1.73 -8.13
N PRO A 456 22.33 -1.96 -7.65
CA PRO A 456 23.48 -2.13 -8.53
C PRO A 456 23.32 -3.32 -9.49
N LEU A 457 22.77 -4.43 -8.99
CA LEU A 457 22.55 -5.63 -9.79
C LEU A 457 21.39 -5.46 -10.78
N SER A 458 20.33 -4.74 -10.39
CA SER A 458 19.23 -4.39 -11.30
C SER A 458 19.74 -3.51 -12.45
N LEU A 459 20.55 -2.49 -12.16
CA LEU A 459 21.17 -1.65 -13.19
C LEU A 459 22.08 -2.45 -14.11
N ARG A 460 22.82 -3.43 -13.59
CA ARG A 460 23.69 -4.29 -14.41
C ARG A 460 22.90 -5.27 -15.29
N ARG A 461 21.90 -5.97 -14.74
CA ARG A 461 21.16 -7.02 -15.46
C ARG A 461 20.00 -6.50 -16.30
N ARG A 462 19.38 -5.40 -15.87
CA ARG A 462 18.16 -4.82 -16.43
C ARG A 462 18.30 -3.30 -16.50
N PRO A 463 19.31 -2.76 -17.22
CA PRO A 463 19.61 -1.33 -17.22
C PRO A 463 18.43 -0.49 -17.70
N ALA A 464 17.83 -0.86 -18.84
CA ALA A 464 16.73 -0.09 -19.42
C ALA A 464 15.50 -0.02 -18.49
N PRO A 465 14.92 -1.14 -17.98
CA PRO A 465 13.83 -1.08 -17.01
C PRO A 465 14.19 -0.32 -15.72
N SER A 466 15.43 -0.46 -15.24
CA SER A 466 15.88 0.22 -14.03
C SER A 466 15.94 1.73 -14.25
N LEU A 467 16.48 2.20 -15.38
CA LEU A 467 16.52 3.63 -15.72
C LEU A 467 15.13 4.20 -16.00
N GLN A 468 14.25 3.44 -16.66
CA GLN A 468 12.85 3.80 -16.88
C GLN A 468 12.08 4.06 -15.58
N TYR A 469 12.48 3.43 -14.47
CA TYR A 469 11.94 3.71 -13.14
C TYR A 469 12.72 4.80 -12.39
N LEU A 470 14.06 4.67 -12.31
CA LEU A 470 14.91 5.51 -11.47
C LEU A 470 14.94 6.97 -11.91
N LEU A 471 14.87 7.26 -13.22
CA LEU A 471 14.88 8.64 -13.71
C LEU A 471 13.57 9.38 -13.34
N PRO A 472 12.37 8.86 -13.65
CA PRO A 472 11.13 9.49 -13.16
C PRO A 472 11.03 9.54 -11.64
N ALA A 473 11.45 8.48 -10.94
CA ALA A 473 11.46 8.46 -9.48
C ALA A 473 12.41 9.53 -8.89
N GLY A 474 13.61 9.67 -9.46
CA GLY A 474 14.57 10.69 -9.06
C GLY A 474 14.05 12.11 -9.29
N LEU A 475 13.40 12.37 -10.43
CA LEU A 475 12.76 13.66 -10.71
C LEU A 475 11.61 13.95 -9.73
N HIS A 476 10.77 12.96 -9.42
CA HIS A 476 9.71 13.09 -8.42
C HIS A 476 10.27 13.42 -7.04
N LEU A 477 11.29 12.67 -6.57
CA LEU A 477 11.93 12.92 -5.28
C LEU A 477 12.64 14.27 -5.24
N ALA A 478 13.28 14.70 -6.33
CA ALA A 478 13.89 16.02 -6.42
C ALA A 478 12.85 17.14 -6.34
N ALA A 479 11.72 17.00 -7.02
CA ALA A 479 10.61 17.97 -6.94
C ALA A 479 9.97 18.00 -5.55
N MET A 480 9.77 16.84 -4.91
CA MET A 480 9.31 16.76 -3.52
C MET A 480 10.31 17.39 -2.55
N CYS A 481 11.62 17.19 -2.78
CA CYS A 481 12.65 17.85 -1.99
C CYS A 481 12.59 19.37 -2.17
N PHE A 482 12.46 19.86 -3.40
CA PHE A 482 12.38 21.29 -3.68
C PHE A 482 11.15 21.94 -3.03
N THR A 483 10.00 21.27 -3.08
CA THR A 483 8.71 21.82 -2.62
C THR A 483 8.36 21.53 -1.17
N GLY A 484 9.00 20.55 -0.52
CA GLY A 484 8.55 20.00 0.76
C GLY A 484 9.60 19.83 1.85
N TRP A 485 10.88 20.16 1.62
CA TRP A 485 11.94 19.91 2.62
C TRP A 485 11.74 20.63 3.97
N TYR A 486 11.00 21.74 3.99
CA TYR A 486 10.67 22.49 5.21
C TYR A 486 9.29 22.12 5.80
N ARG A 487 8.45 21.41 5.02
CA ARG A 487 7.07 21.03 5.37
C ARG A 487 6.94 19.60 5.88
N TRP A 488 8.04 18.91 6.20
CA TRP A 488 7.98 17.53 6.72
C TRP A 488 7.21 17.37 8.02
N HIS A 489 7.16 18.44 8.80
CA HIS A 489 6.41 18.51 10.04
C HIS A 489 4.91 18.79 9.79
N GLY A 490 4.50 19.16 8.57
CA GLY A 490 3.26 19.90 8.29
C GLY A 490 1.96 19.11 8.18
N GLY A 491 1.70 18.17 9.10
CA GLY A 491 0.33 17.72 9.36
C GLY A 491 0.15 16.22 9.60
N SER A 492 -1.12 15.85 9.77
CA SER A 492 -1.58 14.49 10.03
C SER A 492 -1.50 13.61 8.76
N ALA A 493 -0.30 13.14 8.40
CA ALA A 493 -0.06 12.30 7.23
C ALA A 493 0.48 10.90 7.62
N PRO A 494 0.07 9.84 6.88
CA PRO A 494 0.65 8.50 7.05
C PRO A 494 2.14 8.46 6.62
N PRO A 495 2.91 7.50 7.15
CA PRO A 495 4.33 7.38 6.85
C PRO A 495 4.59 7.15 5.35
N GLY A 496 5.62 7.81 4.82
CA GLY A 496 6.09 7.61 3.46
C GLY A 496 5.16 8.11 2.35
N LEU A 497 4.11 8.88 2.67
CA LEU A 497 3.08 9.29 1.71
C LEU A 497 3.66 10.00 0.47
N LEU A 498 4.67 10.87 0.66
CA LEU A 498 5.29 11.63 -0.43
C LEU A 498 5.99 10.76 -1.49
N ALA A 499 6.43 9.56 -1.11
CA ALA A 499 7.12 8.63 -2.00
C ALA A 499 6.30 7.37 -2.33
N VAL A 500 5.07 7.27 -1.83
CA VAL A 500 4.28 6.03 -1.89
C VAL A 500 4.05 5.51 -3.29
N VAL A 501 3.89 6.39 -4.28
CA VAL A 501 3.70 6.02 -5.70
C VAL A 501 4.94 5.36 -6.30
N LEU A 502 6.12 5.62 -5.73
CA LEU A 502 7.40 5.08 -6.18
C LEU A 502 7.72 3.70 -5.57
N LEU A 503 7.10 3.36 -4.43
CA LEU A 503 7.46 2.15 -3.70
C LEU A 503 7.08 0.85 -4.43
N PRO A 504 5.91 0.71 -5.08
CA PRO A 504 5.57 -0.52 -5.79
C PRO A 504 6.51 -0.80 -6.98
N PRO A 505 6.84 0.17 -7.85
CA PRO A 505 7.86 -0.03 -8.88
C PRO A 505 9.25 -0.42 -8.34
N ALA A 506 9.61 0.00 -7.12
CA ALA A 506 10.86 -0.39 -6.48
C ALA A 506 10.99 -1.92 -6.25
N ALA A 507 9.89 -2.67 -6.37
CA ALA A 507 9.90 -4.14 -6.42
C ALA A 507 10.83 -4.71 -7.51
N LEU A 508 11.08 -3.97 -8.60
CA LEU A 508 12.09 -4.33 -9.60
C LEU A 508 13.49 -4.48 -8.98
N LEU A 509 13.84 -3.58 -8.06
CA LEU A 509 15.14 -3.57 -7.38
C LEU A 509 15.22 -4.63 -6.28
N LEU A 510 14.08 -5.04 -5.72
CA LEU A 510 14.00 -6.11 -4.73
C LEU A 510 14.24 -7.50 -5.35
N ALA A 511 13.79 -7.71 -6.58
CA ALA A 511 13.81 -9.01 -7.24
C ALA A 511 15.20 -9.69 -7.32
N PRO A 512 16.30 -9.01 -7.70
CA PRO A 512 17.64 -9.61 -7.70
C PRO A 512 18.08 -10.11 -6.31
N VAL A 513 17.63 -9.47 -5.23
CA VAL A 513 17.98 -9.86 -3.86
C VAL A 513 17.21 -11.11 -3.45
N LEU A 514 15.92 -11.17 -3.78
CA LEU A 514 15.10 -12.36 -3.57
C LEU A 514 15.60 -13.56 -4.39
N GLU A 515 16.10 -13.32 -5.60
CA GLU A 515 16.76 -14.35 -6.41
C GLU A 515 18.02 -14.89 -5.72
N ALA A 516 18.91 -14.00 -5.26
CA ALA A 516 20.19 -14.35 -4.64
C ALA A 516 20.02 -15.04 -3.27
N LEU A 517 19.09 -14.56 -2.44
CA LEU A 517 18.83 -15.04 -1.08
C LEU A 517 17.76 -16.14 -1.02
N SER A 518 17.61 -16.89 -2.11
CA SER A 518 16.63 -17.97 -2.19
C SER A 518 17.09 -19.27 -1.51
N ARG A 519 18.29 -19.34 -0.91
CA ARG A 519 18.74 -20.49 -0.10
C ARG A 519 18.10 -20.47 1.30
N PRO A 520 17.77 -21.62 1.93
CA PRO A 520 16.92 -21.67 3.13
C PRO A 520 17.37 -20.77 4.28
N TRP A 521 18.64 -20.79 4.65
CA TRP A 521 19.20 -19.95 5.73
C TRP A 521 19.33 -18.48 5.34
N TRP A 522 19.69 -18.20 4.09
CA TRP A 522 19.81 -16.83 3.58
C TRP A 522 18.46 -16.12 3.42
N ARG A 523 17.37 -16.89 3.35
CA ARG A 523 16.01 -16.33 3.34
C ARG A 523 15.73 -15.51 4.59
N LEU A 524 16.25 -15.93 5.74
CA LEU A 524 16.06 -15.21 7.00
C LEU A 524 16.45 -13.73 6.89
N ALA A 525 17.48 -13.42 6.10
CA ALA A 525 17.96 -12.06 5.90
C ALA A 525 16.89 -11.15 5.28
N TRP A 526 16.10 -11.60 4.29
CA TRP A 526 15.01 -10.79 3.75
C TRP A 526 13.65 -11.04 4.42
N TRP A 527 13.46 -12.20 5.06
CA TRP A 527 12.26 -12.51 5.82
C TRP A 527 12.09 -11.62 7.04
N LEU A 528 13.17 -11.31 7.75
CA LEU A 528 13.11 -10.45 8.93
C LEU A 528 12.55 -9.04 8.62
N PRO A 529 13.11 -8.26 7.66
CA PRO A 529 12.53 -6.97 7.30
C PRO A 529 11.14 -7.11 6.67
N ALA A 530 10.89 -8.15 5.85
CA ALA A 530 9.56 -8.39 5.29
C ALA A 530 8.51 -8.61 6.40
N ALA A 531 8.84 -9.43 7.39
CA ALA A 531 7.99 -9.72 8.53
C ALA A 531 7.72 -8.47 9.37
N LEU A 532 8.77 -7.71 9.69
CA LEU A 532 8.65 -6.47 10.45
C LEU A 532 7.72 -5.48 9.73
N GLY A 533 7.91 -5.28 8.42
CA GLY A 533 7.08 -4.37 7.63
C GLY A 533 5.63 -4.83 7.51
N LEU A 534 5.37 -6.13 7.33
CA LEU A 534 4.01 -6.66 7.29
C LEU A 534 3.33 -6.62 8.66
N ALA A 535 4.08 -6.85 9.75
CA ALA A 535 3.57 -6.70 11.11
C ALA A 535 3.17 -5.26 11.41
N TYR A 536 4.04 -4.32 11.02
CA TYR A 536 3.77 -2.90 11.15
C TYR A 536 2.53 -2.49 10.35
N THR A 537 2.40 -2.99 9.12
CA THR A 537 1.21 -2.77 8.27
C THR A 537 -0.07 -3.31 8.92
N TRP A 538 -0.01 -4.54 9.46
CA TRP A 538 -1.14 -5.16 10.15
C TRP A 538 -1.51 -4.36 11.41
N LEU A 539 -0.52 -3.92 12.18
CA LEU A 539 -0.72 -3.13 13.39
C LEU A 539 -1.32 -1.75 13.08
N LEU A 540 -0.84 -1.05 12.04
CA LEU A 540 -1.42 0.21 11.58
C LEU A 540 -2.80 0.02 10.92
N THR A 541 -3.17 -1.20 10.54
CA THR A 541 -4.53 -1.53 10.10
C THR A 541 -5.45 -1.76 11.28
N LEU A 542 -4.97 -2.46 12.32
CA LEU A 542 -5.68 -2.65 13.57
C LEU A 542 -5.88 -1.33 14.32
N LEU A 543 -4.85 -0.48 14.32
CA LEU A 543 -4.75 0.76 15.11
C LEU A 543 -4.57 1.96 14.16
N PRO A 544 -5.61 2.35 13.41
CA PRO A 544 -5.44 3.33 12.34
C PRO A 544 -5.10 4.74 12.83
N TRP A 545 -5.38 5.11 14.08
CA TRP A 545 -4.92 6.40 14.63
C TRP A 545 -3.40 6.48 14.77
N LEU A 546 -2.70 5.33 14.91
CA LEU A 546 -1.23 5.31 14.92
C LEU A 546 -0.62 5.69 13.56
N ARG A 547 -1.45 5.79 12.51
CA ARG A 547 -1.02 6.28 11.19
C ARG A 547 -0.77 7.79 11.21
N LEU A 548 -1.43 8.51 12.11
CA LEU A 548 -1.33 9.95 12.20
C LEU A 548 -0.33 10.29 13.30
N ALA A 549 0.81 10.82 12.90
CA ALA A 549 1.70 11.48 13.83
C ALA A 549 1.41 12.98 13.79
N LEU A 550 1.44 13.61 14.97
CA LEU A 550 1.43 15.06 15.06
C LEU A 550 2.79 15.63 14.63
N PRO A 551 2.82 16.83 14.04
CA PRO A 551 4.04 17.58 13.74
C PRO A 551 5.07 17.54 14.87
N GLY A 552 6.26 16.99 14.61
CA GLY A 552 7.35 16.92 15.59
C GLY A 552 7.10 16.01 16.79
N ALA A 553 5.94 15.36 16.87
CA ALA A 553 5.66 14.40 17.92
C ALA A 553 6.35 13.06 17.63
N PRO A 554 6.85 12.38 18.67
CA PRO A 554 7.39 11.04 18.51
C PRO A 554 6.29 10.08 18.07
N ASN A 555 6.67 9.03 17.33
CA ASN A 555 5.71 8.05 16.84
C ASN A 555 4.95 7.42 18.04
N PRO A 556 3.61 7.46 18.06
CA PRO A 556 2.83 7.00 19.20
C PRO A 556 3.05 5.53 19.53
N LEU A 557 3.37 4.70 18.52
CA LEU A 557 3.75 3.32 18.73
C LEU A 557 5.07 3.20 19.49
N ILE A 558 6.09 3.96 19.08
CA ILE A 558 7.41 3.93 19.69
C ILE A 558 7.34 4.43 21.14
N LEU A 559 6.54 5.47 21.40
CA LEU A 559 6.28 5.96 22.75
C LEU A 559 5.61 4.91 23.63
N SER A 560 4.54 4.28 23.15
CA SER A 560 3.82 3.24 23.90
C SER A 560 4.73 2.05 24.21
N LEU A 561 5.53 1.61 23.24
CA LEU A 561 6.51 0.54 23.41
C LEU A 561 7.60 0.91 24.39
N GLY A 562 8.14 2.13 24.30
CA GLY A 562 9.20 2.60 25.17
C GLY A 562 8.76 2.69 26.63
N GLY A 563 7.59 3.27 26.87
CA GLY A 563 7.01 3.36 28.21
C GLY A 563 6.85 2.00 28.89
N ARG A 564 6.46 0.97 28.13
CA ARG A 564 6.29 -0.40 28.65
C ARG A 564 7.58 -1.15 28.92
N LEU A 565 8.55 -1.02 28.02
CA LEU A 565 9.84 -1.68 28.18
C LEU A 565 10.71 -0.97 29.22
N GLY A 566 10.29 0.21 29.72
CA GLY A 566 11.15 1.08 30.52
C GLY A 566 12.34 1.61 29.72
N LEU A 567 12.22 1.65 28.38
CA LEU A 567 13.28 2.05 27.46
C LEU A 567 12.90 3.34 26.74
N ASN A 568 13.86 4.25 26.58
CA ASN A 568 13.66 5.44 25.78
C ASN A 568 13.86 5.14 24.28
N LEU A 569 12.90 4.45 23.67
CA LEU A 569 13.00 4.01 22.27
C LEU A 569 13.03 5.16 21.26
N THR A 570 12.54 6.35 21.61
CA THR A 570 12.61 7.53 20.74
C THR A 570 14.05 8.03 20.57
N ARG A 571 14.96 7.70 21.49
CA ARG A 571 16.40 7.92 21.31
C ARG A 571 17.07 6.84 20.46
N SER A 572 16.54 5.62 20.47
CA SER A 572 17.08 4.51 19.67
C SER A 572 16.63 4.57 18.21
N LEU A 573 15.46 5.15 17.95
CA LEU A 573 14.91 5.46 16.64
C LEU A 573 14.67 6.97 16.57
N PRO A 574 15.73 7.77 16.46
CA PRO A 574 15.63 9.22 16.46
C PRO A 574 14.79 9.71 15.29
N SER A 575 14.14 10.86 15.47
CA SER A 575 13.59 11.61 14.35
C SER A 575 14.72 11.98 13.37
N GLY A 576 14.39 12.05 12.08
CA GLY A 576 15.31 12.53 11.04
C GLY A 576 15.76 13.98 11.24
N PHE A 577 15.14 14.70 12.18
CA PHE A 577 15.44 16.06 12.60
C PHE A 577 16.20 16.15 13.94
N GLY A 578 16.56 15.01 14.52
CA GLY A 578 17.43 14.95 15.70
C GLY A 578 18.85 15.45 15.44
N THR A 579 19.65 15.52 16.48
CA THR A 579 21.06 15.91 16.35
C THR A 579 21.86 14.83 15.60
N LEU A 580 22.93 15.22 14.90
CA LEU A 580 23.78 14.26 14.16
C LEU A 580 24.22 13.04 15.00
N PRO A 581 24.64 13.18 16.28
CA PRO A 581 24.99 12.04 17.13
C PRO A 581 23.84 11.05 17.36
N GLU A 582 22.59 11.52 17.36
CA GLU A 582 21.42 10.67 17.54
C GLU A 582 21.14 9.88 16.26
N ILE A 583 21.16 10.53 15.10
CA ILE A 583 20.80 9.92 13.81
C ILE A 583 21.91 8.98 13.28
N LEU A 584 23.17 9.31 13.52
CA LEU A 584 24.33 8.62 12.94
C LEU A 584 24.29 7.08 13.09
N PRO A 585 23.99 6.49 14.27
CA PRO A 585 23.92 5.04 14.43
C PRO A 585 22.89 4.38 13.51
N THR A 586 21.69 4.97 13.39
CA THR A 586 20.63 4.43 12.53
C THR A 586 20.99 4.51 11.05
N THR A 587 21.58 5.62 10.61
CA THR A 587 22.10 5.78 9.26
C THR A 587 23.21 4.79 8.95
N CYS A 588 24.18 4.62 9.86
CA CYS A 588 25.26 3.65 9.71
C CYS A 588 24.73 2.21 9.62
N LEU A 589 23.75 1.85 10.45
CA LEU A 589 23.11 0.53 10.40
C LEU A 589 22.37 0.32 9.06
N ALA A 590 21.57 1.29 8.64
CA ALA A 590 20.81 1.25 7.39
C ALA A 590 21.76 1.09 6.17
N LEU A 591 22.82 1.89 6.12
CA LEU A 591 23.84 1.80 5.06
C LEU A 591 24.58 0.46 5.10
N SER A 592 24.96 -0.02 6.28
CA SER A 592 25.63 -1.31 6.44
C SER A 592 24.77 -2.47 5.95
N LEU A 593 23.47 -2.46 6.25
CA LEU A 593 22.51 -3.44 5.75
C LEU A 593 22.34 -3.36 4.23
N ALA A 594 22.21 -2.14 3.67
CA ALA A 594 22.12 -1.95 2.23
C ALA A 594 23.37 -2.49 1.50
N VAL A 595 24.57 -2.20 2.03
CA VAL A 595 25.85 -2.73 1.53
C VAL A 595 25.90 -4.24 1.66
N PHE A 596 25.47 -4.81 2.79
CA PHE A 596 25.39 -6.26 2.98
C PHE A 596 24.52 -6.92 1.91
N TYR A 597 23.32 -6.39 1.64
CA TYR A 597 22.46 -6.91 0.57
C TYR A 597 23.10 -6.74 -0.81
N ALA A 598 23.75 -5.61 -1.10
CA ALA A 598 24.46 -5.40 -2.35
C ALA A 598 25.60 -6.41 -2.55
N VAL A 599 26.41 -6.66 -1.53
CA VAL A 599 27.49 -7.66 -1.58
C VAL A 599 26.92 -9.06 -1.76
N CYS A 600 25.87 -9.42 -1.01
CA CYS A 600 25.23 -10.73 -1.13
C CYS A 600 24.66 -10.96 -2.53
N THR A 601 23.94 -9.97 -3.08
CA THR A 601 23.38 -10.06 -4.44
C THR A 601 24.46 -10.18 -5.50
N TRP A 602 25.58 -9.48 -5.33
CA TRP A 602 26.68 -9.51 -6.28
C TRP A 602 27.46 -10.83 -6.25
N ARG A 603 27.73 -11.36 -5.06
CA ARG A 603 28.59 -12.53 -4.87
C ARG A 603 27.87 -13.86 -4.98
N LEU A 604 26.59 -13.93 -4.62
CA LEU A 604 25.86 -15.19 -4.64
C LEU A 604 25.38 -15.49 -6.06
N PRO A 605 25.83 -16.59 -6.69
CA PRO A 605 25.27 -17.00 -7.97
C PRO A 605 23.79 -17.29 -7.78
N ALA A 606 22.96 -16.75 -8.66
CA ALA A 606 21.55 -17.10 -8.68
C ALA A 606 21.44 -18.62 -8.87
N PRO A 607 20.69 -19.34 -8.01
CA PRO A 607 20.62 -20.79 -8.13
C PRO A 607 20.10 -21.21 -9.51
N ALA A 608 20.80 -22.16 -10.13
CA ALA A 608 20.50 -22.70 -11.45
C ALA A 608 19.15 -23.44 -11.49
N ALA A 609 18.75 -24.06 -10.37
CA ALA A 609 17.53 -24.83 -10.24
C ALA A 609 16.42 -24.06 -9.48
N ALA A 610 15.17 -24.47 -9.72
CA ALA A 610 13.97 -23.91 -9.11
C ALA A 610 14.16 -23.67 -7.61
N ALA A 611 13.98 -22.41 -7.19
CA ALA A 611 14.05 -22.02 -5.79
C ALA A 611 13.23 -23.01 -4.94
N ILE A 612 13.87 -23.61 -3.93
CA ILE A 612 13.22 -24.52 -2.98
C ILE A 612 11.90 -23.85 -2.54
N PRO A 613 10.72 -24.45 -2.71
CA PRO A 613 9.48 -23.74 -2.42
C PRO A 613 9.48 -23.26 -0.98
N VAL A 614 9.08 -22.00 -0.74
CA VAL A 614 8.82 -21.50 0.63
C VAL A 614 7.86 -22.49 1.28
N LYS A 615 8.26 -23.07 2.41
CA LYS A 615 7.40 -24.05 3.08
C LYS A 615 6.22 -23.28 3.65
N ALA A 616 5.01 -23.78 3.42
CA ALA A 616 3.80 -23.10 3.93
C ALA A 616 3.86 -22.88 5.45
N ASN A 617 4.54 -23.77 6.16
CA ASN A 617 4.75 -23.67 7.60
C ASN A 617 5.62 -22.46 7.99
N GLU A 618 6.56 -22.02 7.15
CA GLU A 618 7.38 -20.83 7.39
C GLU A 618 6.53 -19.57 7.34
N VAL A 619 5.66 -19.45 6.33
CA VAL A 619 4.70 -18.35 6.18
C VAL A 619 3.72 -18.32 7.35
N LEU A 620 3.18 -19.48 7.72
CA LEU A 620 2.15 -19.61 8.75
C LEU A 620 2.72 -19.36 10.16
N LEU A 621 3.94 -19.85 10.43
CA LEU A 621 4.70 -19.52 11.64
C LEU A 621 4.97 -18.02 11.71
N LEU A 622 5.35 -17.38 10.60
CA LEU A 622 5.54 -15.93 10.60
C LEU A 622 4.25 -15.21 10.96
N LEU A 623 3.14 -15.50 10.27
CA LEU A 623 1.85 -14.87 10.55
C LEU A 623 1.42 -15.09 12.01
N LEU A 624 1.67 -16.28 12.56
CA LEU A 624 1.40 -16.58 13.96
C LEU A 624 2.28 -15.77 14.91
N LEU A 625 3.60 -15.68 14.65
CA LEU A 625 4.53 -14.89 15.44
C LEU A 625 4.18 -13.40 15.39
N LEU A 626 3.81 -12.88 14.21
CA LEU A 626 3.37 -11.49 14.06
C LEU A 626 2.04 -11.24 14.79
N GLY A 627 1.10 -12.17 14.69
CA GLY A 627 -0.17 -12.11 15.41
C GLY A 627 0.03 -12.12 16.92
N LEU A 628 0.88 -13.02 17.44
CA LEU A 628 1.22 -13.10 18.86
C LEU A 628 1.98 -11.88 19.35
N ALA A 629 2.95 -11.38 18.57
CA ALA A 629 3.69 -10.17 18.89
C ALA A 629 2.72 -8.98 18.98
N ALA A 630 1.85 -8.81 18.00
CA ALA A 630 0.85 -7.76 18.01
C ALA A 630 -0.23 -7.96 19.10
N TRP A 631 -0.45 -9.19 19.57
CA TRP A 631 -1.29 -9.48 20.74
C TRP A 631 -0.62 -9.00 22.04
N GLY A 632 0.67 -9.29 22.24
CA GLY A 632 1.45 -8.79 23.39
C GLY A 632 1.59 -7.26 23.39
N LEU A 633 1.95 -6.73 22.21
CA LEU A 633 1.42 -5.51 21.58
C LEU A 633 0.33 -4.73 22.31
N VAL A 634 -0.81 -5.40 22.35
CA VAL A 634 -2.11 -4.80 22.53
C VAL A 634 -2.60 -5.03 23.96
N LEU A 635 -2.38 -6.23 24.51
CA LEU A 635 -2.79 -6.58 25.87
C LEU A 635 -1.98 -5.87 26.97
N GLY A 636 -0.73 -5.51 26.70
CA GLY A 636 0.03 -4.66 27.64
C GLY A 636 -0.33 -3.17 27.56
N ALA A 637 -1.21 -2.78 26.63
CA ALA A 637 -1.95 -1.51 26.52
C ALA A 637 -2.55 -0.97 27.83
N ALA A 638 -1.86 -0.34 28.78
CA ALA A 638 -1.71 1.11 28.77
C ALA A 638 -2.82 1.88 28.00
N PRO A 639 -4.09 2.09 28.44
CA PRO A 639 -4.91 3.11 27.79
C PRO A 639 -4.08 4.40 27.71
N LEU A 640 -3.83 4.87 26.49
CA LEU A 640 -3.14 6.14 26.27
C LEU A 640 -4.02 7.24 26.90
N PRO A 641 -3.44 8.17 27.67
CA PRO A 641 -4.18 9.26 28.28
C PRO A 641 -4.79 10.22 27.26
#